data_AF-A0A9N9SXN4-F1
#
_entry.id   AF-A0A9N9SXN4-F1
#
_cell.length_a   1.000
_cell.length_b   1.000
_cell.length_c   1.000
_cell.angle_alpha   90.00
_cell.angle_beta   90.00
_cell.angle_gamma   90.00
#
_symmetry.space_group_name_H-M   'P 1'
#
loop_
_entity.id
_entity.type
_entity.pdbx_description
1 polymer ?
#
loop_
_entity_poly.entity_id
_entity_poly.type
_entity_poly.pdbx_seq_one_letter_code
_entity_poly.pdbx_strand_id
1 'polypeptide(L)'
;MILKTYDGSLFIFIFLTLNSITIITGQNFWKINSLEQDQVKPKEDKIVWCTITPEELQKCRNFSMANERDQILVGYKTIKIECVQASNKKECMEWLDEEKATMTTLDAGAVFAGGRYHSLVPIAQEVLEGGFNYYYAVAVIKTGTLSYVNSLRQLRGIKACFAGVETFAGWILPINTLLNEGGMDIIDCNNHVKSAINYFGPSCAVNCLTDQYNPIGDNSDKLCQLCVGKIPGGRCTDSDPYAGYEGAFRCLLEAGEVAFMKHNTIPELLNGLEFGGLTLNNFELLCKDGSRRPIGEYLSCNWGKVPSDAVVVSSAVSFDERLKLQRFLQRFAERYPKTHRNTTQSIFGNPNEPNRNVNDQSNNPYATDQNYNNNNNNRFKRQDYGEYNPYTRNDDNRNQNTNDAYNPYTRNDGGVNVNDPSNPYTRNDDTNPYTNNQNNNDAFNRDPYTINRDQFGVNIDPYGNNDNRNNYNPYSSDTESPYGHFPNKTHNVTYYEVFDLFESSPRYGIHLNLMFQDSARAIIPIAENQQTYTNFLGESLEIIMGIRTCPVGRMTLCVTSDAEKNKCVKMRTALKAQLMKPEMECYKGHSQIHCMQAIRAGTADVTVLDASDVYTAGLNYDLVPFISEVYNLEEPEYYVVAVGKESDPSTELTYLKNKNTCHGGINTAAGWVYPLAFMISNGWIRPYGCNSIRAAAEYFSKSCVPGAISTEYNTGVPYDNMCDLCHGASFRYCRRDASEDYYGHTGAFRCLVEGGGHVAFVKHTTVTENTGGKKREWWTRDNLNDDYELLCPDGTRAEINEYTKCNLGKVKANAIVTRGGYGYNETHINAYINLFLYAQTFYGRKFADEFSFSMFSSPPPYADLIFQDATTQLKIIPPNKRHYSDYLGSDFMRARRIVDCHAGSVSIKVTLLAAVPMIVLAFLL
;
A
#
# COMPACT_ATOMS: atom_id res chain seq x y z
N MET A 1 70.68 7.89 -14.73
CA MET A 1 72.16 8.01 -14.60
C MET A 1 72.51 7.60 -13.17
N ILE A 2 73.63 6.91 -12.96
CA ILE A 2 73.97 6.23 -11.69
C ILE A 2 74.62 7.22 -10.70
N LEU A 3 74.35 7.11 -9.39
CA LEU A 3 75.37 6.94 -8.33
C LEU A 3 74.78 6.68 -6.92
N LYS A 4 75.49 5.84 -6.15
CA LYS A 4 75.23 5.44 -4.76
C LYS A 4 76.13 6.23 -3.79
N THR A 5 75.79 6.22 -2.50
CA THR A 5 76.74 6.39 -1.38
C THR A 5 76.49 5.42 -0.21
N TYR A 6 77.54 5.17 0.58
CA TYR A 6 77.64 4.42 1.86
C TYR A 6 78.26 5.39 2.91
N ASP A 7 78.39 5.16 4.23
CA ASP A 7 78.15 4.02 5.15
C ASP A 7 77.80 4.62 6.56
N GLY A 8 77.71 3.96 7.73
CA GLY A 8 77.88 2.55 8.13
C GLY A 8 78.42 2.41 9.58
N SER A 9 78.21 1.25 10.22
CA SER A 9 78.93 0.73 11.44
C SER A 9 78.72 1.44 12.82
N LEU A 10 78.81 0.81 14.02
CA LEU A 10 78.77 -0.59 14.52
C LEU A 10 78.84 -0.65 16.10
N PHE A 11 78.49 -1.78 16.75
CA PHE A 11 78.71 -2.20 18.18
C PHE A 11 77.95 -1.47 19.37
N ILE A 12 77.77 -1.98 20.62
CA ILE A 12 77.33 -3.30 21.21
C ILE A 12 77.34 -3.29 22.80
N PHE A 13 76.68 -4.26 23.48
CA PHE A 13 76.66 -4.64 24.94
C PHE A 13 76.01 -3.68 26.00
N ILE A 14 74.88 -3.96 26.69
CA ILE A 14 74.46 -4.89 27.82
C ILE A 14 75.10 -4.64 29.22
N PHE A 15 74.30 -4.25 30.26
CA PHE A 15 74.05 -4.97 31.56
C PHE A 15 73.34 -4.15 32.70
N LEU A 16 72.18 -4.67 33.15
CA LEU A 16 71.47 -4.71 34.47
C LEU A 16 71.74 -3.82 35.74
N THR A 17 70.62 -3.61 36.48
CA THR A 17 70.37 -3.64 37.97
C THR A 17 70.43 -2.40 38.92
N LEU A 18 69.24 -2.07 39.47
CA LEU A 18 68.81 -1.87 40.89
C LEU A 18 69.15 -0.60 41.77
N ASN A 19 68.06 0.11 42.13
CA ASN A 19 67.62 0.66 43.45
C ASN A 19 68.51 1.53 44.37
N SER A 20 68.01 2.74 44.72
CA SER A 20 67.91 3.41 46.06
C SER A 20 67.48 4.90 45.93
N ILE A 21 66.44 5.45 46.59
CA ILE A 21 66.39 6.01 47.98
C ILE A 21 67.20 7.33 48.11
N THR A 22 66.70 8.54 48.50
CA THR A 22 65.43 9.00 49.15
C THR A 22 65.20 10.56 49.12
N ILE A 23 63.93 11.03 49.07
CA ILE A 23 63.29 12.30 49.59
C ILE A 23 63.99 13.69 49.39
N ILE A 24 63.34 14.72 48.82
CA ILE A 24 62.85 16.01 49.45
C ILE A 24 62.70 17.06 48.32
N THR A 25 61.78 18.04 48.22
CA THR A 25 60.35 18.28 48.62
C THR A 25 59.78 19.39 47.70
N GLY A 26 58.44 19.61 47.65
CA GLY A 26 57.81 20.77 46.98
C GLY A 26 56.28 20.68 46.92
N GLN A 27 55.56 21.55 47.61
CA GLN A 27 54.11 21.44 47.84
C GLN A 27 53.26 22.11 46.74
N ASN A 28 52.12 21.50 46.37
CA ASN A 28 50.77 22.09 46.46
C ASN A 28 49.75 21.32 45.58
N PHE A 29 49.03 20.35 46.17
CA PHE A 29 47.81 19.79 45.59
C PHE A 29 46.84 19.38 46.70
N TRP A 30 45.78 20.17 46.88
CA TRP A 30 44.56 19.77 47.61
C TRP A 30 43.36 20.50 47.03
N LYS A 31 42.55 19.78 46.25
CA LYS A 31 41.09 19.89 46.37
C LYS A 31 40.45 18.60 45.87
N ILE A 32 39.82 17.91 46.80
CA ILE A 32 38.98 16.74 46.56
C ILE A 32 37.68 17.27 45.96
N ASN A 33 37.36 16.90 44.72
CA ASN A 33 35.97 16.97 44.24
C ASN A 33 35.32 15.62 44.54
N SER A 34 34.16 15.67 45.19
CA SER A 34 33.31 14.53 45.45
C SER A 34 32.88 13.86 44.15
N LEU A 35 32.84 12.53 44.14
CA LEU A 35 32.11 11.76 43.15
C LEU A 35 30.62 12.09 43.29
N GLU A 36 30.14 12.97 42.42
CA GLU A 36 28.71 13.08 42.14
C GLU A 36 28.32 11.81 41.39
N GLN A 37 27.71 10.87 42.11
CA GLN A 37 27.05 9.74 41.46
C GLN A 37 25.87 10.32 40.69
N ASP A 38 25.98 10.37 39.36
CA ASP A 38 24.82 10.43 38.48
C ASP A 38 23.92 9.24 38.82
N GLN A 39 22.93 9.50 39.66
CA GLN A 39 21.82 8.61 39.92
C GLN A 39 21.04 8.53 38.61
N VAL A 40 21.42 7.56 37.76
CA VAL A 40 20.59 7.13 36.63
C VAL A 40 19.24 6.73 37.22
N LYS A 41 18.29 7.67 37.19
CA LYS A 41 16.91 7.39 37.57
C LYS A 41 16.48 6.16 36.77
N PRO A 42 15.94 5.11 37.41
CA PRO A 42 15.41 3.98 36.65
C PRO A 42 14.40 4.54 35.66
N LYS A 43 14.62 4.26 34.37
CA LYS A 43 13.72 4.69 33.29
C LYS A 43 12.35 4.09 33.63
N GLU A 44 11.38 4.93 33.95
CA GLU A 44 10.01 4.47 34.26
C GLU A 44 9.48 3.74 33.02
N ASP A 45 9.05 2.48 33.20
CA ASP A 45 8.49 1.69 32.12
C ASP A 45 7.12 2.31 31.79
N LYS A 46 6.96 2.92 30.62
CA LYS A 46 5.76 3.68 30.26
C LYS A 46 4.97 2.96 29.17
N ILE A 47 3.73 2.61 29.47
CA ILE A 47 2.75 2.12 28.49
C ILE A 47 1.86 3.28 28.07
N VAL A 48 1.90 3.66 26.80
CA VAL A 48 0.89 4.52 26.19
C VAL A 48 -0.14 3.64 25.49
N TRP A 49 -1.34 3.54 26.07
CA TRP A 49 -2.45 2.80 25.48
C TRP A 49 -3.22 3.71 24.52
N CYS A 50 -3.40 3.26 23.28
CA CYS A 50 -4.18 3.96 22.28
C CYS A 50 -5.63 3.46 22.25
N THR A 51 -6.56 4.41 22.36
CA THR A 51 -8.03 4.24 22.38
C THR A 51 -8.66 4.98 21.19
N ILE A 52 -9.91 4.66 20.85
CA ILE A 52 -10.62 5.27 19.72
C ILE A 52 -11.79 6.14 20.22
N THR A 53 -12.59 5.66 21.16
CA THR A 53 -13.78 6.40 21.65
C THR A 53 -13.51 7.15 22.97
N PRO A 54 -14.29 8.20 23.31
CA PRO A 54 -14.19 8.88 24.60
C PRO A 54 -14.44 7.95 25.81
N GLU A 55 -15.32 6.95 25.65
CA GLU A 55 -15.66 5.95 26.66
C GLU A 55 -14.50 4.97 26.89
N GLU A 56 -13.82 4.55 25.82
CA GLU A 56 -12.56 3.80 25.92
C GLU A 56 -11.47 4.61 26.61
N LEU A 57 -11.31 5.90 26.27
CA LEU A 57 -10.36 6.79 26.91
C LEU A 57 -10.64 6.92 28.42
N GLN A 58 -11.92 6.98 28.83
CA GLN A 58 -12.33 6.99 30.23
C GLN A 58 -12.05 5.64 30.91
N LYS A 59 -12.32 4.50 30.27
CA LYS A 59 -11.97 3.17 30.79
C LYS A 59 -10.45 3.02 30.97
N CYS A 60 -9.67 3.51 30.01
CA CYS A 60 -8.21 3.52 30.09
C CYS A 60 -7.69 4.38 31.25
N ARG A 61 -8.27 5.56 31.50
CA ARG A 61 -7.91 6.38 32.66
C ARG A 61 -8.19 5.66 33.98
N ASN A 62 -9.31 4.94 34.07
CA ASN A 62 -9.62 4.11 35.24
C ASN A 62 -8.67 2.91 35.38
N PHE A 63 -8.27 2.29 34.26
CA PHE A 63 -7.23 1.25 34.22
C PHE A 63 -5.88 1.78 34.74
N SER A 64 -5.49 3.00 34.34
CA SER A 64 -4.29 3.68 34.86
C SER A 64 -4.35 3.91 36.37
N MET A 65 -5.45 4.47 36.88
CA MET A 65 -5.63 4.69 38.33
C MET A 65 -5.66 3.37 39.12
N ALA A 66 -6.28 2.32 38.58
CA ALA A 66 -6.32 0.99 39.19
C ALA A 66 -4.93 0.34 39.22
N ASN A 67 -4.10 0.57 38.19
CA ASN A 67 -2.70 0.17 38.18
C ASN A 67 -1.89 0.95 39.22
N GLU A 68 -1.93 2.29 39.20
CA GLU A 68 -1.21 3.16 40.16
C GLU A 68 -1.52 2.82 41.62
N ARG A 69 -2.77 2.48 41.95
CA ARG A 69 -3.18 2.07 43.30
C ARG A 69 -2.63 0.70 43.72
N ASP A 70 -2.62 -0.28 42.81
CA ASP A 70 -2.31 -1.69 43.11
C ASP A 70 -0.94 -2.16 42.53
N GLN A 71 -0.03 -1.26 42.10
CA GLN A 71 1.26 -1.61 41.45
C GLN A 71 2.07 -2.68 42.19
N ILE A 72 2.08 -2.62 43.52
CA ILE A 72 2.79 -3.58 44.39
C ILE A 72 2.15 -4.98 44.30
N LEU A 73 0.83 -5.06 44.17
CA LEU A 73 0.05 -6.30 44.10
C LEU A 73 0.10 -6.94 42.71
N VAL A 74 0.10 -6.13 41.64
CA VAL A 74 0.35 -6.59 40.27
C VAL A 74 1.81 -7.06 40.10
N GLY A 75 2.71 -6.59 40.97
CA GLY A 75 4.11 -7.02 41.06
C GLY A 75 5.05 -6.28 40.10
N TYR A 76 4.60 -5.14 39.55
CA TYR A 76 5.33 -4.31 38.60
C TYR A 76 5.36 -2.85 39.10
N LYS A 77 6.33 -2.56 39.98
CA LYS A 77 6.45 -1.26 40.69
C LYS A 77 6.93 -0.08 39.83
N THR A 78 7.09 -0.27 38.52
CA THR A 78 7.69 0.71 37.59
C THR A 78 6.83 1.01 36.38
N ILE A 79 5.73 0.27 36.16
CA ILE A 79 4.89 0.45 34.97
C ILE A 79 3.87 1.56 35.21
N LYS A 80 4.04 2.69 34.50
CA LYS A 80 3.06 3.76 34.41
C LYS A 80 2.23 3.59 33.14
N ILE A 81 0.92 3.82 33.23
CA ILE A 81 0.02 3.82 32.07
C ILE A 81 -0.32 5.28 31.73
N GLU A 82 -0.39 5.59 30.45
CA GLU A 82 -0.99 6.82 29.92
C GLU A 82 -1.92 6.46 28.76
N CYS A 83 -2.93 7.30 28.52
CA CYS A 83 -4.01 7.01 27.60
C CYS A 83 -4.14 8.12 26.56
N VAL A 84 -4.07 7.75 25.28
CA VAL A 84 -4.29 8.66 24.15
C VAL A 84 -5.49 8.19 23.33
N GLN A 85 -6.18 9.13 22.71
CA GLN A 85 -7.32 8.84 21.83
C GLN A 85 -6.98 9.26 20.40
N ALA A 86 -6.99 8.29 19.49
CA ALA A 86 -6.92 8.51 18.05
C ALA A 86 -8.33 8.73 17.47
N SER A 87 -8.44 9.35 16.29
CA SER A 87 -9.73 9.57 15.61
C SER A 87 -10.33 8.29 15.02
N ASN A 88 -9.51 7.29 14.72
CA ASN A 88 -9.90 6.03 14.10
C ASN A 88 -8.84 4.94 14.34
N LYS A 89 -9.16 3.69 13.96
CA LYS A 89 -8.27 2.55 14.19
C LYS A 89 -6.95 2.59 13.41
N LYS A 90 -6.93 3.22 12.22
CA LYS A 90 -5.73 3.36 11.39
C LYS A 90 -4.74 4.36 11.98
N GLU A 91 -5.20 5.56 12.38
CA GLU A 91 -4.34 6.54 13.07
C GLU A 91 -3.73 5.94 14.35
N CYS A 92 -4.51 5.12 15.07
CA CYS A 92 -4.01 4.40 16.24
C CYS A 92 -2.86 3.43 15.88
N MET A 93 -2.97 2.68 14.77
CA MET A 93 -1.88 1.81 14.28
C MET A 93 -0.67 2.60 13.78
N GLU A 94 -0.88 3.75 13.11
CA GLU A 94 0.18 4.67 12.71
C GLU A 94 0.94 5.22 13.92
N TRP A 95 0.25 5.61 15.00
CA TRP A 95 0.90 6.05 16.23
C TRP A 95 1.70 4.93 16.94
N LEU A 96 1.34 3.66 16.76
CA LEU A 96 2.17 2.54 17.25
C LEU A 96 3.43 2.36 16.38
N ASP A 97 3.32 2.41 15.05
CA ASP A 97 4.44 2.28 14.11
C ASP A 97 5.45 3.44 14.27
N GLU A 98 4.95 4.66 14.51
CA GLU A 98 5.73 5.86 14.83
C GLU A 98 6.21 5.96 16.30
N GLU A 99 5.99 4.92 17.11
CA GLU A 99 6.34 4.86 18.55
C GLU A 99 5.73 5.96 19.45
N LYS A 100 4.71 6.67 18.97
CA LYS A 100 3.91 7.64 19.75
C LYS A 100 2.99 6.97 20.77
N ALA A 101 2.57 5.73 20.49
CA ALA A 101 1.80 4.87 21.36
C ALA A 101 2.45 3.48 21.48
N THR A 102 2.22 2.80 22.61
CA THR A 102 2.87 1.51 22.91
C THR A 102 2.02 0.32 22.46
N MET A 103 0.72 0.35 22.75
CA MET A 103 -0.18 -0.78 22.49
C MET A 103 -1.64 -0.39 22.29
N THR A 104 -2.37 -1.29 21.62
CA THR A 104 -3.83 -1.27 21.46
C THR A 104 -4.35 -2.69 21.18
N THR A 105 -5.67 -2.86 21.06
CA THR A 105 -6.34 -4.14 20.77
C THR A 105 -6.94 -4.17 19.36
N LEU A 106 -6.59 -5.21 18.61
CA LEU A 106 -7.02 -5.40 17.22
C LEU A 106 -7.81 -6.71 17.07
N ASP A 107 -8.97 -6.62 16.40
CA ASP A 107 -9.68 -7.77 15.82
C ASP A 107 -8.78 -8.46 14.78
N ALA A 108 -8.97 -9.76 14.52
CA ALA A 108 -8.15 -10.54 13.59
C ALA A 108 -7.97 -9.88 12.20
N GLY A 109 -8.98 -9.16 11.68
CA GLY A 109 -8.86 -8.44 10.41
C GLY A 109 -7.93 -7.23 10.50
N ALA A 110 -7.98 -6.50 11.61
CA ALA A 110 -7.08 -5.38 11.90
C ALA A 110 -5.66 -5.85 12.26
N VAL A 111 -5.48 -7.04 12.89
CA VAL A 111 -4.14 -7.61 13.13
C VAL A 111 -3.38 -7.84 11.81
N PHE A 112 -4.07 -8.25 10.75
CA PHE A 112 -3.46 -8.32 9.41
C PHE A 112 -3.04 -6.93 8.92
N ALA A 113 -3.91 -5.92 9.02
CA ALA A 113 -3.59 -4.57 8.58
C ALA A 113 -2.39 -3.98 9.35
N GLY A 114 -2.42 -4.07 10.68
CA GLY A 114 -1.34 -3.61 11.56
C GLY A 114 -0.01 -4.31 11.27
N GLY A 115 0.00 -5.64 11.16
CA GLY A 115 1.22 -6.38 10.88
C GLY A 115 1.75 -6.24 9.44
N ARG A 116 0.90 -5.85 8.48
CA ARG A 116 1.27 -5.73 7.07
C ARG A 116 1.61 -4.32 6.61
N TYR A 117 1.02 -3.30 7.24
CA TYR A 117 1.14 -1.89 6.81
C TYR A 117 1.71 -0.96 7.89
N HIS A 118 1.74 -1.40 9.16
CA HIS A 118 2.17 -0.60 10.33
C HIS A 118 3.18 -1.34 11.21
N SER A 119 3.87 -2.36 10.66
CA SER A 119 4.93 -3.12 11.34
C SER A 119 4.58 -3.69 12.73
N LEU A 120 3.29 -3.96 13.01
CA LEU A 120 2.83 -4.38 14.35
C LEU A 120 2.93 -5.90 14.56
N VAL A 121 3.10 -6.30 15.83
CA VAL A 121 3.16 -7.71 16.26
C VAL A 121 2.17 -7.99 17.39
N PRO A 122 1.39 -9.09 17.32
CA PRO A 122 0.52 -9.51 18.42
C PRO A 122 1.35 -10.16 19.52
N ILE A 123 1.21 -9.65 20.76
CA ILE A 123 1.95 -10.15 21.93
C ILE A 123 1.06 -10.88 22.94
N ALA A 124 -0.23 -10.58 22.99
CA ALA A 124 -1.15 -11.28 23.88
C ALA A 124 -2.52 -11.45 23.20
N GLN A 125 -3.27 -12.46 23.62
CA GLN A 125 -4.58 -12.80 23.07
C GLN A 125 -5.63 -12.87 24.19
N GLU A 126 -6.84 -12.40 23.91
CA GLU A 126 -7.97 -12.58 24.81
C GLU A 126 -8.45 -14.03 24.85
N VAL A 127 -8.77 -14.54 26.05
CA VAL A 127 -9.47 -15.83 26.23
C VAL A 127 -10.89 -15.54 26.63
N LEU A 128 -11.83 -16.02 25.82
CA LEU A 128 -13.27 -15.85 26.00
C LEU A 128 -13.84 -16.90 26.95
N GLU A 129 -15.11 -16.72 27.31
CA GLU A 129 -15.87 -17.68 28.11
C GLU A 129 -15.85 -19.10 27.50
N GLY A 130 -15.74 -20.12 28.37
CA GLY A 130 -15.45 -21.49 27.96
C GLY A 130 -13.97 -21.80 27.73
N GLY A 131 -13.07 -20.82 27.84
CA GLY A 131 -11.62 -21.00 27.67
C GLY A 131 -11.15 -20.97 26.21
N PHE A 132 -11.97 -20.45 25.30
CA PHE A 132 -11.66 -20.39 23.87
C PHE A 132 -10.90 -19.11 23.52
N ASN A 133 -9.85 -19.23 22.72
CA ASN A 133 -9.13 -18.11 22.09
C ASN A 133 -9.63 -17.84 20.64
N TYR A 134 -10.90 -18.14 20.41
CA TYR A 134 -11.59 -17.93 19.14
C TYR A 134 -13.09 -17.78 19.38
N TYR A 135 -13.77 -17.14 18.45
CA TYR A 135 -15.21 -17.00 18.42
C TYR A 135 -15.77 -17.42 17.06
N TYR A 136 -17.09 -17.53 16.94
CA TYR A 136 -17.76 -17.84 15.68
C TYR A 136 -18.36 -16.59 15.04
N ALA A 137 -18.15 -16.43 13.74
CA ALA A 137 -18.83 -15.45 12.91
C ALA A 137 -20.21 -15.99 12.50
N VAL A 138 -21.25 -15.17 12.62
CA VAL A 138 -22.63 -15.54 12.30
C VAL A 138 -23.33 -14.45 11.48
N ALA A 139 -24.31 -14.88 10.66
CA ALA A 139 -25.30 -14.00 10.06
C ALA A 139 -26.59 -14.10 10.89
N VAL A 140 -27.12 -12.96 11.35
CA VAL A 140 -28.33 -12.90 12.16
C VAL A 140 -29.44 -12.21 11.39
N ILE A 141 -30.65 -12.76 11.49
CA ILE A 141 -31.90 -12.21 10.96
C ILE A 141 -32.94 -12.09 12.09
N LYS A 142 -34.00 -11.31 11.85
CA LYS A 142 -35.18 -11.28 12.72
C LYS A 142 -36.00 -12.56 12.53
N THR A 143 -36.52 -13.15 13.60
CA THR A 143 -37.33 -14.38 13.52
C THR A 143 -38.51 -14.19 12.55
N GLY A 144 -38.66 -15.11 11.61
CA GLY A 144 -39.73 -15.08 10.61
C GLY A 144 -39.54 -14.09 9.45
N THR A 145 -38.42 -13.36 9.36
CA THR A 145 -38.06 -12.61 8.15
C THR A 145 -37.23 -13.45 7.18
N LEU A 146 -37.04 -12.94 5.95
CA LEU A 146 -36.24 -13.59 4.90
C LEU A 146 -36.59 -15.07 4.64
N SER A 147 -37.87 -15.44 4.81
CA SER A 147 -38.38 -16.81 4.67
C SER A 147 -38.09 -17.46 3.31
N TYR A 148 -37.94 -16.65 2.26
CA TYR A 148 -37.61 -17.05 0.90
C TYR A 148 -36.13 -17.41 0.68
N VAL A 149 -35.23 -16.98 1.58
CA VAL A 149 -33.79 -17.26 1.51
C VAL A 149 -33.56 -18.68 2.00
N ASN A 150 -33.24 -19.58 1.06
CA ASN A 150 -32.90 -20.99 1.29
C ASN A 150 -31.49 -21.32 0.74
N SER A 151 -30.73 -20.30 0.33
CA SER A 151 -29.35 -20.41 -0.14
C SER A 151 -28.66 -19.04 -0.10
N LEU A 152 -27.33 -19.01 0.06
CA LEU A 152 -26.55 -17.77 0.13
C LEU A 152 -26.71 -16.87 -1.11
N ARG A 153 -26.96 -17.45 -2.29
CA ARG A 153 -27.19 -16.73 -3.55
C ARG A 153 -28.40 -15.80 -3.51
N GLN A 154 -29.38 -16.09 -2.65
CA GLN A 154 -30.57 -15.27 -2.47
C GLN A 154 -30.36 -14.08 -1.53
N LEU A 155 -29.13 -13.89 -0.99
CA LEU A 155 -28.72 -12.68 -0.28
C LEU A 155 -28.42 -11.50 -1.23
N ARG A 156 -28.40 -11.73 -2.55
CA ARG A 156 -28.22 -10.67 -3.55
C ARG A 156 -29.40 -9.68 -3.48
N GLY A 157 -29.10 -8.38 -3.37
CA GLY A 157 -30.06 -7.29 -3.26
C GLY A 157 -30.62 -7.04 -1.84
N ILE A 158 -30.28 -7.88 -0.85
CA ILE A 158 -30.75 -7.72 0.54
C ILE A 158 -30.04 -6.56 1.25
N LYS A 159 -30.76 -5.91 2.17
CA LYS A 159 -30.21 -4.86 3.04
C LYS A 159 -29.37 -5.46 4.16
N ALA A 160 -28.06 -5.24 4.13
CA ALA A 160 -27.13 -5.80 5.10
C ALA A 160 -26.55 -4.74 6.07
N CYS A 161 -26.24 -5.19 7.27
CA CYS A 161 -25.58 -4.43 8.32
C CYS A 161 -24.23 -5.09 8.66
N PHE A 162 -23.14 -4.35 8.48
CA PHE A 162 -21.78 -4.83 8.71
C PHE A 162 -21.16 -4.00 9.83
N ALA A 163 -20.43 -4.65 10.75
CA ALA A 163 -19.75 -3.97 11.86
C ALA A 163 -18.69 -2.94 11.39
N GLY A 164 -18.21 -3.09 10.15
CA GLY A 164 -17.30 -2.18 9.48
C GLY A 164 -16.45 -2.92 8.47
N VAL A 165 -16.05 -2.24 7.40
CA VAL A 165 -15.00 -2.75 6.51
C VAL A 165 -13.74 -3.00 7.37
N GLU A 166 -13.01 -4.07 7.06
CA GLU A 166 -11.91 -4.69 7.86
C GLU A 166 -12.31 -5.65 8.98
N THR A 167 -13.49 -5.53 9.58
CA THR A 167 -13.87 -6.44 10.69
C THR A 167 -13.91 -7.90 10.21
N PHE A 168 -13.29 -8.84 10.94
CA PHE A 168 -13.13 -10.19 10.42
C PHE A 168 -14.47 -10.93 10.30
N ALA A 169 -15.24 -11.00 11.39
CA ALA A 169 -16.57 -11.60 11.39
C ALA A 169 -17.65 -10.72 10.77
N GLY A 170 -17.48 -9.39 10.84
CA GLY A 170 -18.45 -8.44 10.32
C GLY A 170 -18.32 -8.17 8.82
N TRP A 171 -17.16 -8.42 8.20
CA TRP A 171 -16.91 -8.11 6.79
C TRP A 171 -16.07 -9.18 6.05
N ILE A 172 -14.83 -9.45 6.47
CA ILE A 172 -13.88 -10.27 5.70
C ILE A 172 -14.43 -11.68 5.43
N LEU A 173 -14.84 -12.38 6.49
CA LEU A 173 -15.35 -13.74 6.39
C LEU A 173 -16.70 -13.82 5.65
N PRO A 174 -17.70 -12.94 5.91
CA PRO A 174 -18.90 -12.84 5.09
C PRO A 174 -18.63 -12.64 3.60
N ILE A 175 -17.78 -11.67 3.23
CA ILE A 175 -17.46 -11.40 1.83
C ILE A 175 -16.74 -12.59 1.18
N ASN A 176 -15.74 -13.20 1.86
CA ASN A 176 -15.08 -14.41 1.34
C ASN A 176 -16.06 -15.57 1.14
N THR A 177 -16.98 -15.79 2.08
CA THR A 177 -18.01 -16.83 1.99
C THR A 177 -18.93 -16.58 0.78
N LEU A 178 -19.31 -15.32 0.53
CA LEU A 178 -20.20 -14.97 -0.57
C LEU A 178 -19.51 -15.01 -1.95
N LEU A 179 -18.22 -14.71 -2.04
CA LEU A 179 -17.42 -14.89 -3.25
C LEU A 179 -17.33 -16.37 -3.65
N ASN A 180 -17.07 -17.26 -2.68
CA ASN A 180 -16.87 -18.69 -2.94
C ASN A 180 -18.18 -19.49 -3.07
N GLU A 181 -19.16 -19.24 -2.20
CA GLU A 181 -20.38 -20.05 -2.05
C GLU A 181 -21.65 -19.27 -2.45
N GLY A 182 -21.69 -17.97 -2.15
CA GLY A 182 -22.85 -17.09 -2.41
C GLY A 182 -23.00 -16.61 -3.86
N GLY A 183 -22.03 -16.85 -4.74
CA GLY A 183 -22.10 -16.36 -6.12
C GLY A 183 -22.08 -14.83 -6.20
N MET A 184 -21.23 -14.19 -5.40
CA MET A 184 -20.88 -12.77 -5.54
C MET A 184 -19.86 -12.59 -6.67
N ASP A 185 -20.15 -11.71 -7.61
CA ASP A 185 -19.29 -11.47 -8.77
C ASP A 185 -18.09 -10.57 -8.38
N ILE A 186 -16.88 -10.93 -8.82
CA ILE A 186 -15.70 -10.07 -8.69
C ILE A 186 -15.78 -8.97 -9.76
N ILE A 187 -16.28 -7.79 -9.36
CA ILE A 187 -16.36 -6.60 -10.23
C ILE A 187 -14.99 -5.92 -10.33
N ASP A 188 -14.21 -5.96 -9.25
CA ASP A 188 -12.87 -5.40 -9.20
C ASP A 188 -11.94 -6.27 -8.37
N CYS A 189 -10.84 -6.71 -8.99
CA CYS A 189 -9.84 -7.58 -8.34
C CYS A 189 -9.07 -6.92 -7.20
N ASN A 190 -9.02 -5.58 -7.16
CA ASN A 190 -8.31 -4.84 -6.13
C ASN A 190 -9.26 -4.13 -5.15
N ASN A 191 -10.57 -4.19 -5.39
CA ASN A 191 -11.58 -3.49 -4.60
C ASN A 191 -12.82 -4.38 -4.39
N HIS A 192 -12.77 -5.17 -3.33
CA HIS A 192 -13.86 -6.06 -2.91
C HIS A 192 -15.11 -5.30 -2.40
N VAL A 193 -14.98 -4.03 -1.99
CA VAL A 193 -16.12 -3.17 -1.63
C VAL A 193 -17.01 -2.91 -2.86
N LYS A 194 -16.40 -2.70 -4.04
CA LYS A 194 -17.11 -2.55 -5.32
C LYS A 194 -17.89 -3.80 -5.74
N SER A 195 -17.34 -4.98 -5.49
CA SER A 195 -18.03 -6.27 -5.65
C SER A 195 -19.23 -6.40 -4.68
N ALA A 196 -19.05 -6.01 -3.42
CA ALA A 196 -20.11 -6.00 -2.41
C ALA A 196 -21.23 -4.97 -2.73
N ILE A 197 -20.87 -3.78 -3.23
CA ILE A 197 -21.80 -2.74 -3.73
C ILE A 197 -22.70 -3.31 -4.82
N ASN A 198 -22.16 -4.10 -5.75
CA ASN A 198 -22.94 -4.74 -6.81
C ASN A 198 -23.87 -5.84 -6.27
N TYR A 199 -23.43 -6.58 -5.26
CA TYR A 199 -24.16 -7.73 -4.71
C TYR A 199 -25.33 -7.35 -3.79
N PHE A 200 -25.12 -6.51 -2.79
CA PHE A 200 -26.12 -6.20 -1.76
C PHE A 200 -27.13 -5.13 -2.21
N GLY A 201 -28.18 -4.91 -1.42
CA GLY A 201 -29.05 -3.73 -1.52
C GLY A 201 -28.43 -2.50 -0.85
N PRO A 202 -29.20 -1.41 -0.67
CA PRO A 202 -28.85 -0.33 0.26
C PRO A 202 -28.50 -0.93 1.63
N SER A 203 -27.29 -0.65 2.11
CA SER A 203 -26.73 -1.31 3.31
C SER A 203 -26.03 -0.30 4.22
N CYS A 204 -25.56 -0.74 5.38
CA CYS A 204 -24.60 0.02 6.18
C CYS A 204 -23.33 -0.81 6.45
N ALA A 205 -22.20 -0.36 5.90
CA ALA A 205 -20.87 -0.86 6.14
C ALA A 205 -19.95 0.34 6.43
N VAL A 206 -19.65 0.60 7.71
CA VAL A 206 -18.81 1.76 8.05
C VAL A 206 -17.42 1.65 7.40
N ASN A 207 -16.89 2.80 7.01
CA ASN A 207 -15.67 2.97 6.22
C ASN A 207 -15.75 2.53 4.73
N CYS A 208 -16.95 2.33 4.14
CA CYS A 208 -17.10 1.92 2.72
C CYS A 208 -16.53 2.90 1.68
N LEU A 209 -16.30 4.16 2.06
CA LEU A 209 -15.86 5.24 1.17
C LEU A 209 -14.51 5.87 1.56
N THR A 210 -13.78 5.32 2.54
CA THR A 210 -12.45 5.86 2.89
C THR A 210 -11.46 5.62 1.75
N ASP A 211 -10.43 6.47 1.62
CA ASP A 211 -9.43 6.38 0.54
C ASP A 211 -8.75 5.00 0.45
N GLN A 212 -8.68 4.26 1.56
CA GLN A 212 -8.14 2.90 1.60
C GLN A 212 -9.02 1.88 0.83
N TYR A 213 -10.34 2.10 0.82
CA TYR A 213 -11.33 1.22 0.18
C TYR A 213 -11.95 1.82 -1.08
N ASN A 214 -11.72 3.10 -1.32
CA ASN A 214 -12.16 3.88 -2.47
C ASN A 214 -11.04 4.76 -3.07
N PRO A 215 -9.81 4.27 -3.34
CA PRO A 215 -8.68 5.14 -3.72
C PRO A 215 -8.80 5.81 -5.09
N ILE A 216 -9.79 5.43 -5.91
CA ILE A 216 -10.12 6.08 -7.19
C ILE A 216 -11.30 7.07 -7.02
N GLY A 217 -12.04 6.98 -5.91
CA GLY A 217 -13.25 7.78 -5.67
C GLY A 217 -14.51 7.30 -6.41
N ASP A 218 -14.48 6.11 -7.03
CA ASP A 218 -15.54 5.61 -7.92
C ASP A 218 -16.51 4.58 -7.31
N ASN A 219 -16.36 4.24 -6.02
CA ASN A 219 -17.38 3.48 -5.29
C ASN A 219 -18.66 4.31 -5.12
N SER A 220 -19.82 3.71 -5.40
CA SER A 220 -21.12 4.31 -5.06
C SER A 220 -21.38 4.29 -3.55
N ASP A 221 -22.16 5.24 -3.06
CA ASP A 221 -22.58 5.34 -1.64
C ASP A 221 -23.51 4.22 -1.15
N LYS A 222 -23.89 3.25 -2.00
CA LYS A 222 -24.93 2.24 -1.75
C LYS A 222 -24.74 1.43 -0.46
N LEU A 223 -23.51 1.08 -0.08
CA LEU A 223 -23.21 0.39 1.19
C LEU A 223 -23.13 1.32 2.40
N CYS A 224 -23.19 2.63 2.17
CA CYS A 224 -23.18 3.68 3.17
C CYS A 224 -24.60 4.32 3.33
N GLN A 225 -25.61 3.86 2.58
CA GLN A 225 -26.95 4.47 2.51
C GLN A 225 -27.82 4.25 3.76
N LEU A 226 -27.74 3.10 4.44
CA LEU A 226 -28.51 2.86 5.67
C LEU A 226 -27.86 3.49 6.91
N CYS A 227 -26.59 3.91 6.85
CA CYS A 227 -25.90 4.48 8.01
C CYS A 227 -26.49 5.85 8.40
N VAL A 228 -26.57 6.09 9.71
CA VAL A 228 -27.44 7.13 10.32
C VAL A 228 -26.68 8.28 10.98
N GLY A 229 -25.35 8.34 10.84
CA GLY A 229 -24.50 9.37 11.42
C GLY A 229 -24.98 10.79 11.07
N LYS A 230 -25.26 11.56 12.11
CA LYS A 230 -25.82 12.93 12.02
C LYS A 230 -24.75 14.02 12.07
N ILE A 231 -23.53 13.65 12.46
CA ILE A 231 -22.39 14.56 12.56
C ILE A 231 -21.84 14.78 11.13
N PRO A 232 -21.56 16.03 10.70
CA PRO A 232 -20.88 16.29 9.43
C PRO A 232 -19.54 15.53 9.36
N GLY A 233 -19.36 14.70 8.34
CA GLY A 233 -18.19 13.81 8.21
C GLY A 233 -18.20 12.54 9.08
N GLY A 234 -19.17 12.39 9.98
CA GLY A 234 -19.34 11.20 10.84
C GLY A 234 -20.32 10.15 10.30
N ARG A 235 -20.93 10.36 9.12
CA ARG A 235 -21.80 9.36 8.50
C ARG A 235 -20.97 8.30 7.81
N CYS A 236 -21.27 7.04 8.14
CA CYS A 236 -20.61 5.85 7.64
C CYS A 236 -19.08 5.80 7.88
N THR A 237 -18.63 6.35 9.00
CA THR A 237 -17.29 6.20 9.56
C THR A 237 -17.35 5.42 10.87
N ASP A 238 -16.22 5.23 11.55
CA ASP A 238 -16.18 4.69 12.93
C ASP A 238 -17.01 5.51 13.94
N SER A 239 -17.42 6.74 13.61
CA SER A 239 -18.30 7.60 14.42
C SER A 239 -19.80 7.44 14.12
N ASP A 240 -20.18 6.58 13.17
CA ASP A 240 -21.60 6.33 12.86
C ASP A 240 -22.26 5.49 13.97
N PRO A 241 -23.50 5.77 14.39
CA PRO A 241 -24.20 4.94 15.39
C PRO A 241 -24.38 3.46 15.01
N TYR A 242 -24.19 3.12 13.73
CA TYR A 242 -24.18 1.73 13.23
C TYR A 242 -22.76 1.12 13.10
N ALA A 243 -21.71 1.80 13.57
CA ALA A 243 -20.35 1.25 13.65
C ALA A 243 -20.22 0.14 14.72
N GLY A 244 -19.29 -0.79 14.48
CA GLY A 244 -19.01 -1.90 15.38
C GLY A 244 -20.12 -2.97 15.41
N TYR A 245 -19.88 -4.05 16.15
CA TYR A 245 -20.81 -5.19 16.23
C TYR A 245 -22.14 -4.81 16.92
N GLU A 246 -22.10 -3.88 17.87
CA GLU A 246 -23.27 -3.27 18.51
C GLU A 246 -24.08 -2.42 17.52
N GLY A 247 -23.41 -1.54 16.76
CA GLY A 247 -24.07 -0.72 15.75
C GLY A 247 -24.66 -1.55 14.59
N ALA A 248 -24.02 -2.65 14.19
CA ALA A 248 -24.58 -3.60 13.23
C ALA A 248 -25.86 -4.27 13.74
N PHE A 249 -25.98 -4.52 15.05
CA PHE A 249 -27.22 -4.99 15.67
C PHE A 249 -28.30 -3.90 15.70
N ARG A 250 -27.97 -2.66 16.09
CA ARG A 250 -28.92 -1.51 15.99
C ARG A 250 -29.44 -1.34 14.56
N CYS A 251 -28.55 -1.42 13.57
CA CYS A 251 -28.89 -1.40 12.14
C CYS A 251 -29.86 -2.53 11.77
N LEU A 252 -29.68 -3.76 12.28
CA LEU A 252 -30.62 -4.87 12.06
C LEU A 252 -32.01 -4.57 12.61
N LEU A 253 -32.10 -3.94 13.79
CA LEU A 253 -33.37 -3.59 14.42
C LEU A 253 -34.12 -2.53 13.61
N GLU A 254 -33.43 -1.51 13.12
CA GLU A 254 -34.04 -0.29 12.58
C GLU A 254 -34.20 -0.28 11.05
N ALA A 255 -33.23 -0.80 10.29
CA ALA A 255 -33.12 -0.54 8.85
C ALA A 255 -32.80 -1.76 7.97
N GLY A 256 -31.95 -2.66 8.45
CA GLY A 256 -31.46 -3.84 7.72
C GLY A 256 -32.32 -5.09 7.88
N GLU A 257 -32.00 -6.10 7.07
CA GLU A 257 -32.67 -7.41 7.05
C GLU A 257 -31.77 -8.54 7.57
N VAL A 258 -30.44 -8.39 7.42
CA VAL A 258 -29.41 -9.30 7.92
C VAL A 258 -28.24 -8.52 8.50
N ALA A 259 -27.63 -9.01 9.58
CA ALA A 259 -26.40 -8.45 10.14
C ALA A 259 -25.31 -9.51 10.38
N PHE A 260 -24.06 -9.13 10.15
CA PHE A 260 -22.90 -10.00 10.31
C PHE A 260 -22.12 -9.63 11.58
N MET A 261 -21.99 -10.57 12.52
CA MET A 261 -21.45 -10.29 13.86
C MET A 261 -20.84 -11.51 14.56
N LYS A 262 -20.32 -11.30 15.78
CA LYS A 262 -19.85 -12.38 16.66
C LYS A 262 -21.07 -13.10 17.28
N HIS A 263 -21.00 -14.43 17.43
CA HIS A 263 -22.10 -15.25 18.00
C HIS A 263 -22.59 -14.80 19.40
N ASN A 264 -21.71 -14.20 20.19
CA ASN A 264 -21.94 -13.71 21.55
C ASN A 264 -22.53 -12.30 21.62
N THR A 265 -22.54 -11.53 20.52
CA THR A 265 -22.96 -10.11 20.51
C THR A 265 -24.41 -9.92 21.00
N ILE A 266 -25.36 -10.75 20.56
CA ILE A 266 -26.77 -10.59 20.97
C ILE A 266 -27.00 -11.01 22.43
N PRO A 267 -26.51 -12.18 22.91
CA PRO A 267 -26.54 -12.51 24.33
C PRO A 267 -25.94 -11.42 25.24
N GLU A 268 -24.85 -10.77 24.83
CA GLU A 268 -24.24 -9.67 25.58
C GLU A 268 -25.14 -8.42 25.60
N LEU A 269 -25.62 -7.97 24.44
CA LEU A 269 -26.46 -6.77 24.31
C LEU A 269 -27.82 -6.89 25.02
N LEU A 270 -28.44 -8.07 25.00
CA LEU A 270 -29.72 -8.31 25.70
C LEU A 270 -29.58 -8.42 27.23
N ASN A 271 -28.35 -8.62 27.74
CA ASN A 271 -28.05 -8.50 29.17
C ASN A 271 -27.76 -7.03 29.58
N GLY A 272 -27.56 -6.13 28.62
CA GLY A 272 -27.36 -4.70 28.82
C GLY A 272 -28.65 -3.93 29.13
N LEU A 273 -28.52 -2.63 29.43
CA LEU A 273 -29.65 -1.78 29.82
C LEU A 273 -30.49 -1.25 28.63
N GLU A 274 -29.95 -1.27 27.40
CA GLU A 274 -30.51 -0.53 26.27
C GLU A 274 -31.68 -1.26 25.57
N PHE A 275 -31.58 -2.58 25.38
CA PHE A 275 -32.49 -3.36 24.53
C PHE A 275 -33.67 -3.99 25.30
N GLY A 276 -34.14 -3.31 26.35
CA GLY A 276 -35.20 -3.78 27.24
C GLY A 276 -36.49 -4.16 26.50
N GLY A 277 -36.88 -5.44 26.60
CA GLY A 277 -38.08 -5.99 25.97
C GLY A 277 -37.82 -6.88 24.75
N LEU A 278 -36.58 -6.95 24.25
CA LEU A 278 -36.16 -7.94 23.26
C LEU A 278 -35.68 -9.23 23.93
N THR A 279 -35.88 -10.37 23.26
CA THR A 279 -35.46 -11.70 23.71
C THR A 279 -34.67 -12.42 22.63
N LEU A 280 -33.90 -13.45 23.00
CA LEU A 280 -33.16 -14.27 22.02
C LEU A 280 -34.08 -14.91 20.97
N ASN A 281 -35.36 -15.16 21.30
CA ASN A 281 -36.34 -15.75 20.39
C ASN A 281 -36.83 -14.79 19.30
N ASN A 282 -36.48 -13.49 19.37
CA ASN A 282 -36.77 -12.50 18.33
C ASN A 282 -35.75 -12.54 17.17
N PHE A 283 -34.69 -13.36 17.28
CA PHE A 283 -33.63 -13.49 16.30
C PHE A 283 -33.32 -14.95 15.97
N GLU A 284 -32.90 -15.18 14.72
CA GLU A 284 -32.44 -16.48 14.24
C GLU A 284 -31.09 -16.32 13.52
N LEU A 285 -30.28 -17.38 13.56
CA LEU A 285 -29.06 -17.50 12.79
C LEU A 285 -29.42 -17.99 11.37
N LEU A 286 -28.82 -17.37 10.35
CA LEU A 286 -28.88 -17.84 8.97
C LEU A 286 -27.62 -18.65 8.66
N CYS A 287 -27.78 -19.95 8.44
CA CYS A 287 -26.68 -20.88 8.20
C CYS A 287 -26.23 -20.85 6.72
N LYS A 288 -25.03 -21.37 6.42
CA LYS A 288 -24.49 -21.41 5.04
C LYS A 288 -25.35 -22.20 4.06
N ASP A 289 -26.03 -23.24 4.53
CA ASP A 289 -26.97 -24.04 3.74
C ASP A 289 -28.35 -23.38 3.54
N GLY A 290 -28.54 -22.17 4.08
CA GLY A 290 -29.82 -21.45 4.06
C GLY A 290 -30.82 -21.90 5.12
N SER A 291 -30.47 -22.85 5.99
CA SER A 291 -31.30 -23.21 7.14
C SER A 291 -31.29 -22.09 8.20
N ARG A 292 -32.28 -22.11 9.10
CA ARG A 292 -32.38 -21.19 10.24
C ARG A 292 -32.21 -21.96 11.54
N ARG A 293 -31.51 -21.38 12.51
CA ARG A 293 -31.32 -21.96 13.85
C ARG A 293 -31.50 -20.92 14.97
N PRO A 294 -31.92 -21.32 16.18
CA PRO A 294 -31.89 -20.43 17.34
C PRO A 294 -30.48 -19.89 17.62
N ILE A 295 -30.36 -18.71 18.22
CA ILE A 295 -29.08 -18.07 18.55
C ILE A 295 -28.14 -18.97 19.37
N GLY A 296 -28.68 -19.82 20.24
CA GLY A 296 -27.91 -20.78 21.04
C GLY A 296 -27.26 -21.94 20.25
N GLU A 297 -27.71 -22.21 19.02
CA GLU A 297 -27.21 -23.32 18.18
C GLU A 297 -26.03 -22.93 17.26
N TYR A 298 -25.35 -21.81 17.55
CA TYR A 298 -24.24 -21.25 16.75
C TYR A 298 -23.12 -22.24 16.42
N LEU A 299 -22.85 -23.23 17.28
CA LEU A 299 -21.86 -24.29 17.01
C LEU A 299 -22.21 -25.11 15.75
N SER A 300 -23.51 -25.30 15.47
CA SER A 300 -24.01 -25.96 14.26
C SER A 300 -24.28 -24.99 13.11
N CYS A 301 -24.48 -23.70 13.42
CA CYS A 301 -24.88 -22.67 12.48
C CYS A 301 -23.97 -21.44 12.61
N ASN A 302 -22.81 -21.50 11.95
CA ASN A 302 -21.86 -20.40 11.85
C ASN A 302 -21.26 -20.36 10.44
N TRP A 303 -20.63 -19.24 10.11
CA TRP A 303 -19.96 -19.05 8.83
C TRP A 303 -18.46 -19.36 8.91
N GLY A 304 -17.90 -19.42 10.13
CA GLY A 304 -16.57 -19.94 10.42
C GLY A 304 -16.03 -19.48 11.78
N LYS A 305 -14.83 -19.97 12.11
CA LYS A 305 -14.09 -19.56 13.31
C LYS A 305 -13.23 -18.32 13.03
N VAL A 306 -13.03 -17.50 14.06
CA VAL A 306 -12.24 -16.28 14.04
C VAL A 306 -11.38 -16.23 15.30
N PRO A 307 -10.06 -15.99 15.23
CA PRO A 307 -9.23 -15.77 16.40
C PRO A 307 -9.79 -14.62 17.25
N SER A 308 -9.76 -14.76 18.58
CA SER A 308 -10.13 -13.67 19.48
C SER A 308 -9.14 -12.50 19.36
N ASP A 309 -9.61 -11.33 19.75
CA ASP A 309 -8.91 -10.05 19.59
C ASP A 309 -7.55 -10.08 20.34
N ALA A 310 -6.54 -9.39 19.79
CA ALA A 310 -5.16 -9.44 20.27
C ALA A 310 -4.61 -8.07 20.66
N VAL A 311 -3.80 -8.06 21.73
CA VAL A 311 -2.99 -6.88 22.10
C VAL A 311 -1.75 -6.86 21.22
N VAL A 312 -1.54 -5.74 20.52
CA VAL A 312 -0.42 -5.54 19.59
C VAL A 312 0.52 -4.44 20.07
N VAL A 313 1.78 -4.50 19.64
CA VAL A 313 2.82 -3.48 19.83
C VAL A 313 3.61 -3.28 18.53
N SER A 314 4.43 -2.24 18.43
CA SER A 314 5.40 -2.11 17.33
C SER A 314 6.43 -3.24 17.32
N SER A 315 6.81 -3.72 16.14
CA SER A 315 7.90 -4.69 15.98
C SER A 315 9.28 -4.15 16.42
N ALA A 316 9.43 -2.83 16.57
CA ALA A 316 10.63 -2.23 17.16
C ALA A 316 10.81 -2.55 18.66
N VAL A 317 9.72 -2.83 19.38
CA VAL A 317 9.76 -3.18 20.81
C VAL A 317 10.55 -4.48 21.01
N SER A 318 11.52 -4.46 21.92
CA SER A 318 12.44 -5.58 22.16
C SER A 318 11.75 -6.80 22.75
N PHE A 319 12.27 -8.01 22.51
CA PHE A 319 11.65 -9.25 23.01
C PHE A 319 11.52 -9.26 24.55
N ASP A 320 12.56 -8.86 25.28
CA ASP A 320 12.54 -8.77 26.74
C ASP A 320 11.45 -7.80 27.24
N GLU A 321 11.23 -6.71 26.53
CA GLU A 321 10.18 -5.74 26.82
C GLU A 321 8.79 -6.29 26.52
N ARG A 322 8.58 -6.95 25.37
CA ARG A 322 7.33 -7.68 25.08
C ARG A 322 7.00 -8.70 26.18
N LEU A 323 8.00 -9.43 26.67
CA LEU A 323 7.84 -10.40 27.74
C LEU A 323 7.48 -9.76 29.09
N LYS A 324 7.99 -8.54 29.39
CA LYS A 324 7.52 -7.75 30.55
C LYS A 324 6.06 -7.34 30.36
N LEU A 325 5.69 -6.79 29.21
CA LEU A 325 4.34 -6.32 28.89
C LEU A 325 3.32 -7.47 28.94
N GLN A 326 3.65 -8.63 28.37
CA GLN A 326 2.86 -9.86 28.45
C GLN A 326 2.55 -10.27 29.90
N ARG A 327 3.57 -10.38 30.74
CA ARG A 327 3.43 -10.77 32.15
C ARG A 327 2.66 -9.74 32.96
N PHE A 328 2.84 -8.46 32.65
CA PHE A 328 2.06 -7.37 33.23
C PHE A 328 0.57 -7.52 32.89
N LEU A 329 0.22 -7.64 31.61
CA LEU A 329 -1.16 -7.81 31.15
C LEU A 329 -1.85 -9.04 31.76
N GLN A 330 -1.15 -10.18 31.76
CA GLN A 330 -1.65 -11.41 32.37
C GLN A 330 -1.95 -11.22 33.87
N ARG A 331 -0.99 -10.73 34.66
CA ARG A 331 -1.19 -10.51 36.11
C ARG A 331 -2.25 -9.46 36.41
N PHE A 332 -2.36 -8.43 35.56
CA PHE A 332 -3.38 -7.42 35.72
C PHE A 332 -4.78 -8.01 35.51
N ALA A 333 -4.97 -8.83 34.47
CA ALA A 333 -6.20 -9.56 34.21
C ALA A 333 -6.54 -10.57 35.33
N GLU A 334 -5.54 -11.26 35.88
CA GLU A 334 -5.70 -12.15 37.05
C GLU A 334 -6.11 -11.39 38.32
N ARG A 335 -5.66 -10.13 38.49
CA ARG A 335 -5.92 -9.28 39.66
C ARG A 335 -7.28 -8.57 39.61
N TYR A 336 -7.71 -8.19 38.41
CA TYR A 336 -8.96 -7.50 38.11
C TYR A 336 -9.86 -8.32 37.14
N PRO A 337 -10.20 -9.58 37.49
CA PRO A 337 -11.01 -10.45 36.65
C PRO A 337 -12.48 -10.03 36.69
N LYS A 338 -13.25 -10.50 35.70
CA LYS A 338 -14.69 -10.25 35.62
C LYS A 338 -15.42 -10.73 36.87
N THR A 339 -15.98 -9.79 37.63
CA THR A 339 -16.62 -10.07 38.92
C THR A 339 -17.97 -10.78 38.75
N HIS A 340 -18.14 -11.93 39.39
CA HIS A 340 -19.43 -12.61 39.46
C HIS A 340 -20.40 -11.83 40.36
N ARG A 341 -21.22 -10.95 39.76
CA ARG A 341 -22.42 -10.40 40.43
C ARG A 341 -23.45 -11.50 40.63
N ASN A 342 -23.31 -12.28 41.70
CA ASN A 342 -24.37 -13.15 42.19
C ASN A 342 -25.58 -12.30 42.59
N THR A 343 -26.62 -12.32 41.76
CA THR A 343 -27.92 -11.71 42.04
C THR A 343 -28.69 -12.56 43.06
N THR A 344 -28.30 -12.45 44.33
CA THR A 344 -29.12 -12.91 45.46
C THR A 344 -29.21 -11.81 46.50
N GLN A 345 -30.27 -11.01 46.43
CA GLN A 345 -30.78 -10.33 47.62
C GLN A 345 -31.30 -11.41 48.58
N SER A 346 -30.76 -11.51 49.79
CA SER A 346 -31.58 -11.63 51.01
C SER A 346 -30.76 -11.73 52.31
N ILE A 347 -31.16 -10.91 53.28
CA ILE A 347 -31.16 -11.17 54.73
C ILE A 347 -29.85 -10.99 55.53
N PHE A 348 -29.99 -10.10 56.51
CA PHE A 348 -29.12 -9.81 57.64
C PHE A 348 -28.67 -11.06 58.43
N GLY A 349 -27.37 -11.12 58.75
CA GLY A 349 -26.80 -12.03 59.76
C GLY A 349 -25.86 -11.26 60.70
N ASN A 350 -26.19 -11.24 61.99
CA ASN A 350 -25.49 -10.45 63.02
C ASN A 350 -24.15 -11.10 63.43
N PRO A 351 -23.00 -10.40 63.40
CA PRO A 351 -21.69 -10.99 63.73
C PRO A 351 -21.46 -11.07 65.24
N ASN A 352 -22.10 -12.03 65.92
CA ASN A 352 -21.82 -12.37 67.32
C ASN A 352 -22.21 -13.82 67.67
N GLU A 353 -21.39 -14.79 67.28
CA GLU A 353 -21.24 -16.06 68.03
C GLU A 353 -19.88 -16.73 67.71
N PRO A 354 -19.20 -17.37 68.68
CA PRO A 354 -17.85 -17.90 68.46
C PRO A 354 -17.80 -19.41 68.14
N ASN A 355 -17.06 -19.73 67.07
CA ASN A 355 -16.18 -20.90 66.94
C ASN A 355 -16.80 -22.31 66.85
N ARG A 356 -16.57 -23.00 65.72
CA ARG A 356 -16.34 -24.47 65.68
C ARG A 356 -15.59 -24.92 64.43
N ASN A 357 -14.42 -25.52 64.62
CA ASN A 357 -13.69 -26.26 63.59
C ASN A 357 -14.47 -27.50 63.14
N VAL A 358 -14.55 -27.74 61.84
CA VAL A 358 -14.57 -29.09 61.25
C VAL A 358 -13.66 -29.06 60.01
N ASN A 359 -12.67 -29.94 59.97
CA ASN A 359 -11.86 -30.16 58.77
C ASN A 359 -12.72 -30.85 57.72
N ASP A 360 -12.52 -30.54 56.44
CA ASP A 360 -12.22 -31.64 55.52
C ASP A 360 -11.31 -31.22 54.37
N GLN A 361 -10.46 -32.15 53.93
CA GLN A 361 -9.48 -31.95 52.87
C GLN A 361 -9.91 -32.67 51.60
N SER A 362 -9.52 -32.11 50.44
CA SER A 362 -9.41 -32.80 49.14
C SER A 362 -10.75 -33.20 48.47
N ASN A 363 -10.91 -33.08 47.15
CA ASN A 363 -10.01 -33.65 46.15
C ASN A 363 -9.97 -32.94 44.79
N ASN A 364 -8.79 -33.02 44.18
CA ASN A 364 -8.49 -32.72 42.79
C ASN A 364 -8.02 -34.03 42.13
N PRO A 365 -8.75 -34.61 41.17
CA PRO A 365 -8.28 -35.70 40.31
C PRO A 365 -7.96 -35.17 38.90
N TYR A 366 -6.94 -35.64 38.17
CA TYR A 366 -6.45 -37.02 38.12
C TYR A 366 -4.94 -37.16 37.88
N ALA A 367 -4.29 -38.03 38.66
CA ALA A 367 -3.25 -38.94 38.15
C ALA A 367 -3.20 -40.22 39.00
N THR A 368 -3.89 -41.25 38.48
CA THR A 368 -3.52 -42.68 38.46
C THR A 368 -3.29 -43.47 39.75
N ASP A 369 -3.97 -44.63 39.87
CA ASP A 369 -3.30 -45.85 40.33
C ASP A 369 -3.96 -47.15 39.80
N GLN A 370 -3.22 -48.26 39.80
CA GLN A 370 -3.63 -49.59 39.31
C GLN A 370 -3.81 -50.62 40.43
N ASN A 371 -4.68 -51.62 40.21
CA ASN A 371 -4.50 -53.07 40.48
C ASN A 371 -5.88 -53.79 40.46
N TYR A 372 -6.07 -55.11 40.23
CA TYR A 372 -5.19 -56.30 40.25
C TYR A 372 -5.78 -57.36 39.28
N ASN A 373 -4.98 -58.21 38.58
CA ASN A 373 -4.71 -59.63 38.95
C ASN A 373 -4.24 -60.59 37.81
N ASN A 374 -3.24 -61.44 38.15
CA ASN A 374 -2.80 -62.73 37.54
C ASN A 374 -2.47 -62.81 36.02
N ASN A 375 -1.41 -63.45 35.51
CA ASN A 375 -0.62 -64.60 35.98
C ASN A 375 0.66 -64.81 35.11
N ASN A 376 1.64 -65.56 35.64
CA ASN A 376 2.69 -66.34 34.94
C ASN A 376 3.95 -65.68 34.29
N ASN A 377 5.04 -65.75 35.05
CA ASN A 377 6.33 -66.42 34.74
C ASN A 377 7.39 -65.85 33.77
N ASN A 378 8.58 -65.66 34.38
CA ASN A 378 9.93 -66.02 33.91
C ASN A 378 10.77 -65.09 33.01
N ARG A 379 11.69 -64.38 33.70
CA ARG A 379 13.17 -64.52 33.61
C ARG A 379 13.96 -64.05 32.36
N PHE A 380 14.83 -63.06 32.65
CA PHE A 380 16.22 -62.85 32.19
C PHE A 380 16.58 -62.29 30.80
N LYS A 381 17.11 -61.06 30.84
CA LYS A 381 18.36 -60.53 30.23
C LYS A 381 18.63 -60.66 28.71
N ARG A 382 18.72 -59.46 28.11
CA ARG A 382 19.77 -58.92 27.20
C ARG A 382 19.81 -59.30 25.70
N GLN A 383 20.29 -58.28 24.96
CA GLN A 383 20.92 -58.26 23.63
C GLN A 383 20.05 -58.17 22.36
N ASP A 384 20.16 -56.99 21.73
CA ASP A 384 20.52 -56.71 20.33
C ASP A 384 19.72 -57.26 19.12
N TYR A 385 19.90 -56.50 18.03
CA TYR A 385 19.50 -56.70 16.64
C TYR A 385 18.06 -56.39 16.20
N GLY A 386 17.98 -55.70 15.05
CA GLY A 386 17.20 -56.24 13.93
C GLY A 386 15.96 -55.47 13.51
N GLU A 387 16.14 -54.54 12.57
CA GLU A 387 15.58 -54.66 11.21
C GLU A 387 14.37 -55.61 11.00
N TYR A 388 13.20 -55.09 10.61
CA TYR A 388 12.63 -55.40 9.28
C TYR A 388 11.43 -54.52 8.89
N ASN A 389 11.32 -54.25 7.58
CA ASN A 389 10.18 -53.62 6.90
C ASN A 389 9.55 -54.66 5.94
N PRO A 390 8.21 -54.78 5.81
CA PRO A 390 7.61 -55.75 4.89
C PRO A 390 6.90 -55.13 3.65
N TYR A 391 7.34 -55.57 2.46
CA TYR A 391 6.73 -55.45 1.10
C TYR A 391 6.75 -54.03 0.44
N THR A 392 7.43 -53.74 -0.68
CA THR A 392 7.64 -54.39 -2.02
C THR A 392 6.37 -54.47 -2.88
N ARG A 393 6.36 -54.27 -4.22
CA ARG A 393 7.43 -54.09 -5.25
C ARG A 393 6.86 -53.44 -6.53
N ASN A 394 7.68 -52.77 -7.35
CA ASN A 394 7.78 -52.96 -8.82
C ASN A 394 8.72 -51.92 -9.51
N ASP A 395 9.99 -52.29 -9.56
CA ASP A 395 10.92 -52.32 -10.71
C ASP A 395 11.06 -51.12 -11.70
N ASP A 396 12.26 -50.53 -11.61
CA ASP A 396 13.24 -50.28 -12.68
C ASP A 396 12.93 -49.44 -13.95
N ASN A 397 13.66 -48.33 -14.07
CA ASN A 397 14.78 -48.31 -15.03
C ASN A 397 15.93 -47.36 -14.62
N ARG A 398 17.18 -47.78 -14.83
CA ARG A 398 18.39 -46.97 -14.55
C ARG A 398 18.86 -46.24 -15.80
N ASN A 399 19.46 -45.06 -15.62
CA ASN A 399 20.81 -44.86 -16.16
C ASN A 399 21.61 -43.85 -15.32
N GLN A 400 22.90 -44.14 -15.11
CA GLN A 400 23.84 -43.26 -14.42
C GLN A 400 24.69 -42.50 -15.45
N ASN A 401 25.08 -41.27 -15.14
CA ASN A 401 26.49 -40.87 -15.23
C ASN A 401 26.76 -39.62 -14.38
N THR A 402 28.02 -39.44 -14.03
CA THR A 402 28.47 -38.68 -12.85
C THR A 402 29.36 -37.48 -13.22
N ASN A 403 29.82 -36.77 -12.17
CA ASN A 403 30.89 -35.76 -12.14
C ASN A 403 30.47 -34.35 -12.58
N ASP A 404 30.89 -33.26 -11.92
CA ASP A 404 31.50 -33.12 -10.58
C ASP A 404 31.35 -31.67 -10.07
N ALA A 405 31.31 -31.54 -8.74
CA ALA A 405 32.11 -30.63 -7.88
C ALA A 405 32.49 -29.18 -8.35
N TYR A 406 32.59 -28.15 -7.51
CA TYR A 406 32.53 -28.05 -6.04
C TYR A 406 32.30 -26.60 -5.57
N ASN A 407 31.94 -26.41 -4.29
CA ASN A 407 31.87 -25.13 -3.59
C ASN A 407 32.55 -25.29 -2.21
N PRO A 408 33.43 -24.37 -1.76
CA PRO A 408 33.67 -24.26 -0.31
C PRO A 408 33.86 -22.84 0.28
N TYR A 409 32.96 -22.51 1.22
CA TYR A 409 33.23 -22.19 2.65
C TYR A 409 34.32 -21.17 3.12
N THR A 410 33.81 -20.05 3.70
CA THR A 410 34.08 -19.46 5.06
C THR A 410 35.50 -19.20 5.65
N ARG A 411 35.70 -17.92 6.07
CA ARG A 411 36.31 -17.39 7.35
C ARG A 411 37.69 -17.87 7.87
N ASN A 412 38.70 -16.97 8.02
CA ASN A 412 39.00 -16.17 9.25
C ASN A 412 40.34 -15.36 9.19
N ASP A 413 40.42 -14.27 9.98
CA ASP A 413 41.57 -13.58 10.65
C ASP A 413 42.88 -13.11 9.95
N GLY A 414 43.35 -11.89 10.33
CA GLY A 414 44.76 -11.45 10.30
C GLY A 414 45.06 -10.03 9.72
N GLY A 415 45.59 -9.09 10.52
CA GLY A 415 46.06 -7.75 10.07
C GLY A 415 47.54 -7.71 9.59
N VAL A 416 48.28 -6.58 9.47
CA VAL A 416 48.23 -5.23 10.09
C VAL A 416 49.11 -4.21 9.28
N ASN A 417 48.83 -2.89 9.37
CA ASN A 417 49.70 -1.71 9.07
C ASN A 417 50.08 -1.33 7.61
N VAL A 418 50.36 -0.07 7.25
CA VAL A 418 49.94 1.30 7.71
C VAL A 418 50.49 2.31 6.66
N ASN A 419 49.83 3.48 6.47
CA ASN A 419 50.46 4.79 6.23
C ASN A 419 49.43 5.92 6.08
N ASP A 420 49.45 6.87 7.01
CA ASP A 420 48.86 8.22 6.99
C ASP A 420 50.02 9.19 7.29
N PRO A 421 50.09 10.39 6.69
CA PRO A 421 49.59 11.56 7.42
C PRO A 421 48.95 12.65 6.52
N SER A 422 47.86 13.27 6.96
CA SER A 422 47.94 14.55 7.71
C SER A 422 46.61 15.31 7.84
N ASN A 423 46.25 15.56 9.10
CA ASN A 423 45.30 16.58 9.56
C ASN A 423 46.10 17.75 10.16
N PRO A 424 45.55 18.97 10.19
CA PRO A 424 45.62 19.71 11.45
C PRO A 424 44.27 20.29 11.91
N TYR A 425 43.94 19.97 13.16
CA TYR A 425 43.02 20.65 14.07
C TYR A 425 43.23 22.20 14.08
N THR A 426 42.33 23.07 14.53
CA THR A 426 41.75 23.10 15.89
C THR A 426 40.61 24.14 16.06
N ARG A 427 39.59 23.82 16.89
CA ARG A 427 38.99 24.66 17.99
C ARG A 427 38.37 26.06 17.67
N ASN A 428 37.40 26.62 18.42
CA ASN A 428 36.52 26.17 19.52
C ASN A 428 35.41 27.22 19.80
N ASP A 429 34.52 26.88 20.74
CA ASP A 429 33.79 27.73 21.71
C ASP A 429 32.45 28.38 21.33
N ASP A 430 31.54 28.28 22.32
CA ASP A 430 30.17 28.77 22.36
C ASP A 430 30.08 30.30 22.50
N THR A 431 28.93 30.89 22.12
CA THR A 431 28.14 31.79 23.00
C THR A 431 26.83 32.24 22.34
N ASN A 432 25.79 32.38 23.16
CA ASN A 432 24.52 33.06 22.84
C ASN A 432 24.52 34.43 23.56
N PRO A 433 24.10 35.54 22.93
CA PRO A 433 22.89 36.19 23.45
C PRO A 433 22.02 36.98 22.45
N TYR A 434 20.79 37.24 22.89
CA TYR A 434 19.78 38.17 22.37
C TYR A 434 20.28 39.57 21.93
N THR A 435 19.64 40.17 20.89
CA THR A 435 18.65 41.28 20.98
C THR A 435 18.49 42.06 19.66
N ASN A 436 17.25 42.50 19.39
CA ASN A 436 16.78 43.78 18.77
C ASN A 436 17.65 44.50 17.70
N ASN A 437 17.09 45.12 16.64
CA ASN A 437 15.89 45.96 16.68
C ASN A 437 15.28 46.25 15.27
N GLN A 438 13.95 46.41 15.21
CA GLN A 438 13.14 47.49 14.57
C GLN A 438 13.72 48.34 13.40
N ASN A 439 12.95 48.87 12.43
CA ASN A 439 11.52 48.77 12.05
C ASN A 439 11.32 49.52 10.70
N ASN A 440 10.07 49.51 10.19
CA ASN A 440 9.45 50.37 9.16
C ASN A 440 9.46 49.86 7.71
N ASN A 441 8.38 50.06 6.92
CA ASN A 441 6.94 50.09 7.21
C ASN A 441 6.16 50.13 5.87
N ASP A 442 4.86 49.86 5.95
CA ASP A 442 3.82 50.17 4.94
C ASP A 442 3.85 49.39 3.60
N ALA A 443 2.73 49.00 2.99
CA ALA A 443 1.36 48.77 3.49
C ALA A 443 0.54 47.98 2.44
N PHE A 444 -0.51 47.29 2.91
CA PHE A 444 -1.78 46.92 2.25
C PHE A 444 -2.20 45.44 2.18
N ASN A 445 -3.52 45.30 2.36
CA ASN A 445 -4.42 44.14 2.39
C ASN A 445 -4.49 43.28 3.66
N ARG A 446 -5.73 43.22 4.17
CA ARG A 446 -6.17 42.84 5.51
C ARG A 446 -6.79 41.44 5.51
N ASP A 447 -6.49 40.66 6.53
CA ASP A 447 -7.41 39.68 7.10
C ASP A 447 -8.42 40.36 8.05
N PRO A 448 -9.64 39.82 8.20
CA PRO A 448 -10.55 40.16 9.29
C PRO A 448 -10.57 39.10 10.42
N TYR A 449 -10.99 39.53 11.62
CA TYR A 449 -11.29 38.72 12.82
C TYR A 449 -10.12 38.33 13.75
N THR A 450 -9.66 39.32 14.50
CA THR A 450 -9.32 39.13 15.93
C THR A 450 -10.48 39.60 16.83
N ILE A 451 -10.38 39.27 18.13
CA ILE A 451 -11.26 39.65 19.26
C ILE A 451 -12.46 38.70 19.48
N ASN A 452 -12.27 37.66 20.30
CA ASN A 452 -12.53 37.82 21.74
C ASN A 452 -11.84 36.73 22.57
N ARG A 453 -10.94 37.15 23.45
CA ARG A 453 -10.41 36.36 24.56
C ARG A 453 -11.20 36.76 25.78
N ASP A 454 -12.03 35.84 26.30
CA ASP A 454 -12.37 35.66 27.72
C ASP A 454 -13.60 34.74 27.87
N GLN A 455 -13.38 33.42 27.85
CA GLN A 455 -14.26 32.50 28.59
C GLN A 455 -13.58 31.15 28.90
N PHE A 456 -13.86 30.63 30.10
CA PHE A 456 -13.49 29.30 30.61
C PHE A 456 -12.02 29.04 30.97
N GLY A 457 -11.52 29.83 31.92
CA GLY A 457 -10.62 29.28 32.95
C GLY A 457 -11.43 28.98 34.22
N VAL A 458 -11.52 27.72 34.63
CA VAL A 458 -11.81 27.35 36.03
C VAL A 458 -10.84 26.26 36.43
N ASN A 459 -9.98 26.59 37.40
CA ASN A 459 -9.12 25.65 38.09
C ASN A 459 -9.92 25.03 39.25
N ILE A 460 -9.99 23.71 39.37
CA ILE A 460 -10.64 23.04 40.51
C ILE A 460 -9.65 22.08 41.17
N ASP A 461 -9.24 22.49 42.38
CA ASP A 461 -8.47 21.74 43.36
C ASP A 461 -9.27 20.48 43.81
N PRO A 462 -8.64 19.35 44.16
CA PRO A 462 -9.37 18.17 44.60
C PRO A 462 -9.96 18.37 46.01
N TYR A 463 -10.95 17.54 46.35
CA TYR A 463 -11.74 17.58 47.61
C TYR A 463 -12.77 18.72 47.72
N GLY A 464 -14.01 18.48 47.26
CA GLY A 464 -15.15 19.35 47.57
C GLY A 464 -16.50 18.78 47.11
N ASN A 465 -17.46 18.62 48.04
CA ASN A 465 -18.81 18.14 47.74
C ASN A 465 -19.59 19.11 46.82
N ASN A 466 -20.38 18.55 45.91
CA ASN A 466 -21.50 19.25 45.31
C ASN A 466 -22.71 19.18 46.24
N ASP A 467 -23.24 20.32 46.66
CA ASP A 467 -24.65 20.42 47.08
C ASP A 467 -25.26 21.73 46.59
N ASN A 468 -26.59 21.77 46.53
CA ASN A 468 -27.30 22.39 45.42
C ASN A 468 -27.96 23.76 45.74
N ARG A 469 -28.25 24.53 44.68
CA ARG A 469 -29.24 25.65 44.56
C ARG A 469 -28.91 27.08 45.04
N ASN A 470 -28.89 27.96 44.03
CA ASN A 470 -29.76 29.14 43.83
C ASN A 470 -29.95 30.23 44.92
N ASN A 471 -29.77 31.46 44.42
CA ASN A 471 -30.69 32.62 44.44
C ASN A 471 -30.26 33.87 45.23
N TYR A 472 -30.07 34.98 44.48
CA TYR A 472 -30.56 36.34 44.74
C TYR A 472 -30.93 36.70 46.21
N ASN A 473 -30.38 37.75 46.83
CA ASN A 473 -30.43 39.17 46.41
C ASN A 473 -29.55 40.00 47.39
N PRO A 474 -28.93 41.14 47.01
CA PRO A 474 -27.96 41.82 47.87
C PRO A 474 -28.56 43.00 48.66
N TYR A 475 -28.21 43.15 49.95
CA TYR A 475 -28.20 44.45 50.65
C TYR A 475 -27.32 44.42 51.91
N SER A 476 -26.62 45.54 52.13
CA SER A 476 -26.14 46.09 53.42
C SER A 476 -24.98 45.41 54.18
N SER A 477 -23.79 45.98 53.98
CA SER A 477 -22.89 46.55 55.01
C SER A 477 -22.52 45.76 56.28
N ASP A 478 -21.21 45.50 56.39
CA ASP A 478 -20.34 45.90 57.51
C ASP A 478 -20.79 45.61 58.97
N THR A 479 -20.15 44.65 59.65
CA THR A 479 -18.96 44.95 60.48
C THR A 479 -18.40 43.72 61.23
N GLU A 480 -17.10 43.80 61.44
CA GLU A 480 -16.08 42.88 61.99
C GLU A 480 -16.34 42.05 63.28
N SER A 481 -15.40 41.11 63.47
CA SER A 481 -14.81 40.61 64.73
C SER A 481 -15.27 39.26 65.33
N PRO A 482 -14.37 38.53 66.03
CA PRO A 482 -14.21 37.08 65.79
C PRO A 482 -14.30 36.19 67.05
N TYR A 483 -14.05 34.87 66.86
CA TYR A 483 -14.10 33.77 67.84
C TYR A 483 -15.51 33.39 68.32
N GLY A 484 -16.03 32.15 68.21
CA GLY A 484 -15.57 30.93 67.54
C GLY A 484 -15.54 29.70 68.44
N HIS A 485 -16.41 28.70 68.21
CA HIS A 485 -16.20 27.26 68.48
C HIS A 485 -17.45 26.39 68.13
N PHE A 486 -17.27 25.46 67.17
CA PHE A 486 -17.74 24.05 67.12
C PHE A 486 -19.19 23.64 67.48
N PRO A 487 -19.82 22.64 66.78
CA PRO A 487 -19.23 21.28 66.77
C PRO A 487 -19.48 20.32 65.57
N ASN A 488 -18.75 19.20 65.66
CA ASN A 488 -18.98 17.84 65.13
C ASN A 488 -18.77 17.52 63.63
N LYS A 489 -17.67 16.77 63.39
CA LYS A 489 -17.45 15.92 62.22
C LYS A 489 -18.25 14.61 62.34
N THR A 490 -18.85 14.17 61.24
CA THR A 490 -19.11 12.75 60.95
C THR A 490 -18.14 12.27 59.87
N HIS A 491 -17.58 11.07 60.04
CA HIS A 491 -16.69 10.47 59.03
C HIS A 491 -17.51 9.78 57.93
N ASN A 492 -17.49 10.33 56.71
CA ASN A 492 -17.96 9.59 55.53
C ASN A 492 -16.89 8.58 55.11
N VAL A 493 -17.23 7.30 55.11
CA VAL A 493 -16.44 6.24 54.48
C VAL A 493 -16.84 6.16 53.01
N THR A 494 -15.97 6.64 52.12
CA THR A 494 -16.13 6.44 50.68
C THR A 494 -15.79 4.99 50.31
N TYR A 495 -16.76 4.25 49.81
CA TYR A 495 -16.52 2.96 49.16
C TYR A 495 -15.84 3.21 47.81
N TYR A 496 -14.58 2.79 47.68
CA TYR A 496 -13.90 2.77 46.38
C TYR A 496 -14.48 1.64 45.54
N GLU A 497 -15.08 1.95 44.40
CA GLU A 497 -15.50 0.93 43.46
C GLU A 497 -14.30 0.11 42.97
N VAL A 498 -14.48 -1.21 42.87
CA VAL A 498 -13.46 -2.11 42.32
C VAL A 498 -13.43 -1.91 40.80
N PHE A 499 -12.23 -1.78 40.21
CA PHE A 499 -12.05 -1.77 38.76
C PHE A 499 -12.24 -3.20 38.21
N ASP A 500 -12.83 -3.34 37.02
CA ASP A 500 -13.03 -4.62 36.35
C ASP A 500 -12.55 -4.45 34.91
N LEU A 501 -11.60 -5.28 34.46
CA LEU A 501 -10.96 -5.13 33.16
C LEU A 501 -11.93 -5.43 32.00
N PHE A 502 -12.88 -6.34 32.24
CA PHE A 502 -13.80 -6.89 31.23
C PHE A 502 -15.26 -6.44 31.48
N GLU A 503 -15.47 -5.36 32.24
CA GLU A 503 -16.75 -4.65 32.33
C GLU A 503 -16.68 -3.36 31.49
N SER A 504 -17.68 -3.11 30.64
CA SER A 504 -17.84 -1.85 29.91
C SER A 504 -19.18 -1.17 30.23
N SER A 505 -20.29 -1.73 29.75
CA SER A 505 -21.64 -1.23 30.09
C SER A 505 -22.14 -1.86 31.40
N PRO A 506 -22.87 -1.14 32.27
CA PRO A 506 -23.33 0.26 32.14
C PRO A 506 -22.34 1.31 32.65
N ARG A 507 -21.16 0.89 33.12
CA ARG A 507 -20.25 1.74 33.91
C ARG A 507 -19.65 2.91 33.13
N TYR A 508 -19.30 2.67 31.87
CA TYR A 508 -18.69 3.67 30.98
C TYR A 508 -19.66 4.20 29.92
N GLY A 509 -20.94 3.85 30.01
CA GLY A 509 -21.98 4.19 29.04
C GLY A 509 -22.76 2.96 28.55
N ILE A 510 -23.44 3.12 27.41
CA ILE A 510 -24.22 2.04 26.79
C ILE A 510 -23.35 1.05 26.00
N HIS A 511 -22.14 1.46 25.62
CA HIS A 511 -21.26 0.69 24.75
C HIS A 511 -20.58 -0.50 25.45
N LEU A 512 -20.51 -1.63 24.74
CA LEU A 512 -19.80 -2.84 25.15
C LEU A 512 -18.39 -2.94 24.52
N ASN A 513 -17.56 -3.82 25.08
CA ASN A 513 -16.26 -4.21 24.52
C ASN A 513 -15.23 -3.07 24.41
N LEU A 514 -15.26 -2.13 25.36
CA LEU A 514 -14.33 -1.00 25.42
C LEU A 514 -12.93 -1.50 25.83
N MET A 515 -11.90 -1.22 25.02
CA MET A 515 -10.52 -1.73 25.12
C MET A 515 -10.35 -3.25 25.02
N PHE A 516 -11.22 -4.04 25.64
CA PHE A 516 -11.19 -5.51 25.67
C PHE A 516 -12.62 -6.04 25.54
N GLN A 517 -12.79 -7.25 25.03
CA GLN A 517 -14.12 -7.87 24.96
C GLN A 517 -14.72 -8.10 26.35
N ASP A 518 -16.01 -7.77 26.53
CA ASP A 518 -16.72 -7.95 27.79
C ASP A 518 -16.92 -9.44 28.14
N SER A 519 -16.85 -10.34 27.16
CA SER A 519 -16.83 -11.80 27.33
C SER A 519 -15.45 -12.40 27.61
N ALA A 520 -14.38 -11.60 27.54
CA ALA A 520 -13.05 -12.07 27.90
C ALA A 520 -12.98 -12.37 29.41
N ARG A 521 -12.18 -13.38 29.73
CA ARG A 521 -11.99 -13.95 31.08
C ARG A 521 -10.53 -13.92 31.50
N ALA A 522 -9.60 -13.94 30.55
CA ALA A 522 -8.16 -13.80 30.77
C ALA A 522 -7.47 -13.21 29.53
N ILE A 523 -6.23 -12.78 29.71
CA ILE A 523 -5.31 -12.41 28.63
C ILE A 523 -4.12 -13.38 28.71
N ILE A 524 -3.81 -14.09 27.62
CA ILE A 524 -2.71 -15.06 27.56
C ILE A 524 -1.55 -14.53 26.68
N PRO A 525 -0.28 -14.81 27.06
CA PRO A 525 0.87 -14.43 26.25
C PRO A 525 0.98 -15.28 24.98
N ILE A 526 1.31 -14.63 23.85
CA ILE A 526 1.62 -15.29 22.59
C ILE A 526 3.12 -15.65 22.55
N ALA A 527 3.44 -16.91 22.25
CA ALA A 527 4.83 -17.37 22.17
C ALA A 527 5.62 -16.62 21.08
N GLU A 528 6.92 -16.40 21.28
CA GLU A 528 7.77 -15.57 20.39
C GLU A 528 7.64 -15.93 18.91
N ASN A 529 7.70 -17.22 18.60
CA ASN A 529 7.56 -17.77 17.25
C ASN A 529 6.16 -17.55 16.62
N GLN A 530 5.16 -17.15 17.41
CA GLN A 530 3.81 -16.82 16.99
C GLN A 530 3.53 -15.30 16.97
N GLN A 531 4.48 -14.45 17.40
CA GLN A 531 4.36 -12.98 17.37
C GLN A 531 4.55 -12.38 15.97
N THR A 532 3.91 -12.97 14.97
CA THR A 532 3.79 -12.44 13.61
C THR A 532 2.32 -12.54 13.21
N TYR A 533 1.80 -11.55 12.48
CA TYR A 533 0.39 -11.59 12.04
C TYR A 533 0.09 -12.88 11.24
N THR A 534 1.04 -13.39 10.46
CA THR A 534 0.87 -14.65 9.71
C THR A 534 0.69 -15.86 10.63
N ASN A 535 1.49 -15.98 11.70
CA ASN A 535 1.46 -17.15 12.59
C ASN A 535 0.32 -17.06 13.60
N PHE A 536 -0.07 -15.84 14.01
CA PHE A 536 -1.25 -15.59 14.83
C PHE A 536 -2.55 -15.92 14.08
N LEU A 537 -2.68 -15.50 12.81
CA LEU A 537 -3.90 -15.71 12.04
C LEU A 537 -4.03 -17.16 11.54
N GLY A 538 -2.92 -17.82 11.21
CA GLY A 538 -2.93 -19.20 10.71
C GLY A 538 -3.83 -19.37 9.49
N GLU A 539 -4.72 -20.36 9.54
CA GLU A 539 -5.74 -20.63 8.50
C GLU A 539 -6.63 -19.40 8.18
N SER A 540 -6.84 -18.51 9.16
CA SER A 540 -7.62 -17.27 8.99
C SER A 540 -7.00 -16.33 7.94
N LEU A 541 -5.69 -16.44 7.68
CA LEU A 541 -5.00 -15.67 6.65
C LEU A 541 -5.50 -16.03 5.24
N GLU A 542 -5.89 -17.29 5.00
CA GLU A 542 -6.42 -17.71 3.69
C GLU A 542 -7.75 -17.02 3.38
N ILE A 543 -8.60 -16.80 4.40
CA ILE A 543 -9.86 -16.05 4.28
C ILE A 543 -9.59 -14.58 3.93
N ILE A 544 -8.57 -13.96 4.56
CA ILE A 544 -8.15 -12.58 4.28
C ILE A 544 -7.57 -12.45 2.86
N MET A 545 -6.86 -13.46 2.37
CA MET A 545 -6.37 -13.49 0.98
C MET A 545 -7.47 -13.84 -0.02
N GLY A 546 -8.48 -14.61 0.40
CA GLY A 546 -9.62 -15.02 -0.44
C GLY A 546 -10.45 -13.86 -0.97
N ILE A 547 -10.66 -12.80 -0.18
CA ILE A 547 -11.30 -11.55 -0.66
C ILE A 547 -10.47 -10.75 -1.67
N ARG A 548 -9.21 -11.15 -1.92
CA ARG A 548 -8.29 -10.57 -2.92
C ARG A 548 -8.04 -11.53 -4.09
N THR A 549 -8.93 -12.50 -4.29
CA THR A 549 -8.93 -13.35 -5.48
C THR A 549 -9.35 -12.56 -6.72
N CYS A 550 -8.86 -12.98 -7.88
CA CYS A 550 -9.14 -12.35 -9.16
C CYS A 550 -9.35 -13.46 -10.21
N PRO A 551 -10.36 -13.39 -11.09
CA PRO A 551 -10.53 -14.35 -12.18
C PRO A 551 -9.35 -14.31 -13.17
N VAL A 552 -8.61 -13.20 -13.23
CA VAL A 552 -7.41 -13.03 -14.03
C VAL A 552 -6.19 -13.21 -13.11
N GLY A 553 -5.49 -14.33 -13.25
CA GLY A 553 -4.35 -14.64 -12.37
C GLY A 553 -3.11 -13.77 -12.63
N ARG A 554 -2.85 -13.44 -13.91
CA ARG A 554 -1.62 -12.75 -14.35
C ARG A 554 -1.82 -11.81 -15.55
N MET A 555 -0.87 -10.89 -15.72
CA MET A 555 -0.76 -9.99 -16.88
C MET A 555 0.71 -9.85 -17.30
N THR A 556 1.02 -10.19 -18.54
CA THR A 556 2.39 -10.10 -19.08
C THR A 556 2.59 -8.81 -19.88
N LEU A 557 3.40 -7.90 -19.35
CA LEU A 557 3.81 -6.68 -20.04
C LEU A 557 5.00 -6.96 -20.97
N CYS A 558 4.83 -6.70 -22.27
CA CYS A 558 5.89 -6.78 -23.26
C CYS A 558 6.65 -5.46 -23.39
N VAL A 559 7.96 -5.53 -23.34
CA VAL A 559 8.91 -4.41 -23.49
C VAL A 559 10.04 -4.79 -24.46
N THR A 560 10.81 -3.81 -24.94
CA THR A 560 11.77 -4.02 -26.05
C THR A 560 13.23 -4.03 -25.59
N SER A 561 13.61 -3.15 -24.67
CA SER A 561 14.99 -3.01 -24.19
C SER A 561 15.24 -3.69 -22.84
N ASP A 562 16.52 -3.91 -22.48
CA ASP A 562 16.88 -4.37 -21.13
C ASP A 562 16.61 -3.30 -20.06
N ALA A 563 16.71 -2.01 -20.41
CA ALA A 563 16.36 -0.91 -19.51
C ALA A 563 14.87 -0.93 -19.14
N GLU A 564 13.98 -1.07 -20.13
CA GLU A 564 12.55 -1.25 -19.90
C GLU A 564 12.26 -2.54 -19.14
N LYS A 565 12.95 -3.65 -19.44
CA LYS A 565 12.78 -4.92 -18.71
C LYS A 565 13.11 -4.75 -17.23
N ASN A 566 14.18 -4.02 -16.91
CA ASN A 566 14.55 -3.72 -15.54
C ASN A 566 13.52 -2.81 -14.84
N LYS A 567 12.97 -1.79 -15.54
CA LYS A 567 11.87 -0.95 -15.03
C LYS A 567 10.59 -1.78 -14.79
N CYS A 568 10.23 -2.67 -15.72
CA CYS A 568 9.10 -3.59 -15.58
C CYS A 568 9.28 -4.51 -14.36
N VAL A 569 10.48 -5.06 -14.14
CA VAL A 569 10.75 -5.91 -12.97
C VAL A 569 10.61 -5.13 -11.65
N LYS A 570 11.08 -3.88 -11.60
CA LYS A 570 10.85 -2.99 -10.44
C LYS A 570 9.35 -2.73 -10.23
N MET A 571 8.62 -2.39 -11.29
CA MET A 571 7.17 -2.19 -11.27
C MET A 571 6.44 -3.43 -10.74
N ARG A 572 6.75 -4.62 -11.26
CA ARG A 572 6.19 -5.89 -10.80
C ARG A 572 6.39 -6.09 -9.29
N THR A 573 7.60 -5.84 -8.80
CA THR A 573 7.91 -5.97 -7.37
C THR A 573 7.09 -4.98 -6.53
N ALA A 574 6.94 -3.74 -6.99
CA ALA A 574 6.13 -2.71 -6.33
C ALA A 574 4.63 -3.10 -6.27
N LEU A 575 4.04 -3.48 -7.41
CA LEU A 575 2.63 -3.91 -7.48
C LEU A 575 2.36 -5.16 -6.60
N LYS A 576 3.28 -6.13 -6.62
CA LYS A 576 3.20 -7.33 -5.76
C LYS A 576 3.35 -6.98 -4.28
N ALA A 577 4.16 -5.98 -3.94
CA ALA A 577 4.28 -5.43 -2.60
C ALA A 577 3.04 -4.63 -2.14
N GLN A 578 2.05 -4.39 -3.01
CA GLN A 578 0.73 -3.87 -2.64
C GLN A 578 -0.39 -4.93 -2.78
N LEU A 579 -0.03 -6.21 -2.95
CA LEU A 579 -0.96 -7.33 -3.17
C LEU A 579 -1.90 -7.13 -4.39
N MET A 580 -1.50 -6.30 -5.35
CA MET A 580 -2.32 -6.01 -6.53
C MET A 580 -2.48 -7.22 -7.44
N LYS A 581 -3.64 -7.31 -8.08
CA LYS A 581 -4.03 -8.34 -9.04
C LYS A 581 -4.51 -7.72 -10.37
N PRO A 582 -4.32 -8.41 -11.51
CA PRO A 582 -3.55 -9.64 -11.72
C PRO A 582 -2.06 -9.49 -11.39
N GLU A 583 -1.35 -10.60 -11.13
CA GLU A 583 0.11 -10.52 -10.91
C GLU A 583 0.84 -10.21 -12.22
N MET A 584 1.73 -9.21 -12.19
CA MET A 584 2.42 -8.78 -13.40
C MET A 584 3.64 -9.68 -13.72
N GLU A 585 3.80 -10.05 -14.99
CA GLU A 585 5.00 -10.66 -15.56
C GLU A 585 5.64 -9.71 -16.59
N CYS A 586 6.93 -9.90 -16.89
CA CYS A 586 7.70 -9.04 -17.79
C CYS A 586 8.32 -9.88 -18.92
N TYR A 587 7.88 -9.64 -20.15
CA TYR A 587 8.40 -10.28 -21.35
C TYR A 587 9.24 -9.30 -22.16
N LYS A 588 10.44 -9.72 -22.61
CA LYS A 588 11.30 -8.90 -23.47
C LYS A 588 11.18 -9.38 -24.92
N GLY A 589 10.52 -8.58 -25.75
CA GLY A 589 10.60 -8.72 -27.21
C GLY A 589 11.89 -8.11 -27.78
N HIS A 590 12.19 -8.42 -29.04
CA HIS A 590 13.32 -7.78 -29.75
C HIS A 590 12.93 -6.52 -30.52
N SER A 591 11.63 -6.21 -30.61
CA SER A 591 11.04 -5.06 -31.28
C SER A 591 9.58 -4.86 -30.83
N GLN A 592 9.00 -3.70 -31.14
CA GLN A 592 7.57 -3.44 -30.93
C GLN A 592 6.70 -4.38 -31.77
N ILE A 593 7.10 -4.69 -33.01
CA ILE A 593 6.40 -5.66 -33.88
C ILE A 593 6.39 -7.06 -33.24
N HIS A 594 7.51 -7.51 -32.67
CA HIS A 594 7.57 -8.77 -31.95
C HIS A 594 6.68 -8.75 -30.69
N CYS A 595 6.56 -7.60 -29.99
CA CYS A 595 5.57 -7.47 -28.92
C CYS A 595 4.12 -7.60 -29.42
N MET A 596 3.76 -7.00 -30.56
CA MET A 596 2.43 -7.17 -31.15
C MET A 596 2.15 -8.64 -31.52
N GLN A 597 3.13 -9.33 -32.09
CA GLN A 597 3.08 -10.76 -32.40
C GLN A 597 2.92 -11.61 -31.13
N ALA A 598 3.68 -11.31 -30.07
CA ALA A 598 3.59 -11.98 -28.78
C ALA A 598 2.20 -11.83 -28.13
N ILE A 599 1.60 -10.64 -28.22
CA ILE A 599 0.23 -10.40 -27.72
C ILE A 599 -0.81 -11.16 -28.55
N ARG A 600 -0.67 -11.18 -29.89
CA ARG A 600 -1.53 -11.96 -30.78
C ARG A 600 -1.43 -13.47 -30.50
N ALA A 601 -0.23 -13.98 -30.26
CA ALA A 601 0.04 -15.39 -29.96
C ALA A 601 -0.32 -15.80 -28.52
N GLY A 602 -0.39 -14.85 -27.58
CA GLY A 602 -0.65 -15.11 -26.16
C GLY A 602 0.56 -15.53 -25.35
N THR A 603 1.76 -15.15 -25.78
CA THR A 603 2.97 -15.17 -24.95
C THR A 603 3.14 -13.87 -24.15
N ALA A 604 2.45 -12.80 -24.55
CA ALA A 604 2.28 -11.57 -23.78
C ALA A 604 0.80 -11.12 -23.79
N ASP A 605 0.44 -10.15 -22.94
CA ASP A 605 -0.94 -9.65 -22.80
C ASP A 605 -1.07 -8.17 -23.16
N VAL A 606 -0.10 -7.34 -22.76
CA VAL A 606 -0.15 -5.88 -22.94
C VAL A 606 1.21 -5.30 -23.36
N THR A 607 1.20 -4.15 -24.05
CA THR A 607 2.39 -3.33 -24.33
C THR A 607 1.98 -1.87 -24.54
N VAL A 608 2.92 -0.93 -24.44
CA VAL A 608 2.69 0.51 -24.65
C VAL A 608 3.23 0.90 -26.02
N LEU A 609 2.41 1.56 -26.83
CA LEU A 609 2.72 1.89 -28.24
C LEU A 609 2.47 3.36 -28.56
N ASP A 610 3.32 3.94 -29.42
CA ASP A 610 3.05 5.19 -30.13
C ASP A 610 1.79 5.06 -31.01
N ALA A 611 1.12 6.18 -31.29
CA ALA A 611 -0.09 6.24 -32.12
C ALA A 611 0.06 5.53 -33.48
N SER A 612 1.23 5.56 -34.10
CA SER A 612 1.48 4.87 -35.38
C SER A 612 1.78 3.37 -35.21
N ASP A 613 2.29 2.96 -34.06
CA ASP A 613 2.38 1.55 -33.70
C ASP A 613 1.01 0.99 -33.32
N VAL A 614 0.12 1.76 -32.67
CA VAL A 614 -1.29 1.41 -32.43
C VAL A 614 -2.02 1.17 -33.77
N TYR A 615 -1.75 1.97 -34.79
CA TYR A 615 -2.26 1.75 -36.14
C TYR A 615 -1.86 0.36 -36.69
N THR A 616 -0.57 0.05 -36.58
CA THR A 616 0.02 -1.20 -37.08
C THR A 616 -0.47 -2.41 -36.29
N ALA A 617 -0.63 -2.24 -34.97
CA ALA A 617 -1.16 -3.23 -34.03
C ALA A 617 -2.63 -3.58 -34.34
N GLY A 618 -3.47 -2.56 -34.60
CA GLY A 618 -4.87 -2.77 -35.00
C GLY A 618 -5.00 -3.42 -36.37
N LEU A 619 -4.31 -2.89 -37.39
CA LEU A 619 -4.42 -3.37 -38.77
C LEU A 619 -3.88 -4.79 -38.98
N ASN A 620 -2.69 -5.10 -38.44
CA ASN A 620 -1.96 -6.34 -38.75
C ASN A 620 -2.09 -7.41 -37.66
N TYR A 621 -2.50 -7.04 -36.44
CA TYR A 621 -2.49 -7.93 -35.28
C TYR A 621 -3.82 -7.99 -34.51
N ASP A 622 -4.86 -7.30 -34.99
CA ASP A 622 -6.20 -7.23 -34.38
C ASP A 622 -6.16 -6.75 -32.91
N LEU A 623 -5.18 -5.91 -32.55
CA LEU A 623 -5.00 -5.38 -31.19
C LEU A 623 -5.80 -4.09 -30.97
N VAL A 624 -6.19 -3.83 -29.72
CA VAL A 624 -7.01 -2.69 -29.32
C VAL A 624 -6.36 -1.86 -28.20
N PRO A 625 -6.26 -0.52 -28.34
CA PRO A 625 -5.92 0.37 -27.23
C PRO A 625 -7.04 0.43 -26.18
N PHE A 626 -6.69 0.45 -24.90
CA PHE A 626 -7.68 0.49 -23.79
C PHE A 626 -7.37 1.52 -22.69
N ILE A 627 -6.11 1.96 -22.57
CA ILE A 627 -5.68 3.10 -21.75
C ILE A 627 -4.79 4.00 -22.62
N SER A 628 -4.85 5.31 -22.39
CA SER A 628 -3.98 6.30 -23.01
C SER A 628 -3.16 7.06 -21.95
N GLU A 629 -1.93 7.44 -22.29
CA GLU A 629 -1.19 8.47 -21.56
C GLU A 629 -1.87 9.84 -21.71
N VAL A 630 -1.67 10.72 -20.72
CA VAL A 630 -2.01 12.15 -20.75
C VAL A 630 -0.76 12.94 -20.36
N TYR A 631 -0.48 14.04 -21.06
CA TYR A 631 0.69 14.88 -20.84
C TYR A 631 0.29 16.23 -20.20
N ASN A 632 0.45 17.33 -20.91
CA ASN A 632 0.10 18.71 -20.49
C ASN A 632 -1.23 19.22 -21.07
N LEU A 633 -1.93 18.43 -21.89
CA LEU A 633 -3.25 18.75 -22.42
C LEU A 633 -4.33 17.96 -21.66
N GLU A 634 -5.56 18.49 -21.62
CA GLU A 634 -6.71 17.87 -20.92
C GLU A 634 -7.19 16.57 -21.61
N GLU A 635 -7.05 16.51 -22.93
CA GLU A 635 -7.27 15.30 -23.74
C GLU A 635 -5.94 14.58 -24.02
N PRO A 636 -5.96 13.24 -24.22
CA PRO A 636 -4.78 12.42 -24.43
C PRO A 636 -4.23 12.61 -25.85
N GLU A 637 -3.66 13.79 -26.07
CA GLU A 637 -3.22 14.31 -27.36
C GLU A 637 -1.95 15.13 -27.19
N TYR A 638 -1.20 15.29 -28.28
CA TYR A 638 -0.05 16.20 -28.34
C TYR A 638 0.09 16.81 -29.74
N TYR A 639 0.77 17.96 -29.83
CA TYR A 639 1.15 18.57 -31.10
C TYR A 639 2.52 18.06 -31.56
N VAL A 640 2.62 17.75 -32.85
CA VAL A 640 3.89 17.42 -33.53
C VAL A 640 4.55 18.70 -33.98
N VAL A 641 5.82 18.89 -33.64
CA VAL A 641 6.60 20.08 -33.99
C VAL A 641 7.92 19.70 -34.65
N ALA A 642 8.42 20.59 -35.50
CA ALA A 642 9.79 20.59 -36.00
C ALA A 642 10.59 21.63 -35.21
N VAL A 643 11.66 21.23 -34.55
CA VAL A 643 12.50 22.09 -33.71
C VAL A 643 13.84 22.31 -34.42
N GLY A 644 14.22 23.58 -34.61
CA GLY A 644 15.56 23.98 -35.05
C GLY A 644 16.30 24.72 -33.94
N LYS A 645 17.60 24.96 -34.14
CA LYS A 645 18.40 25.85 -33.27
C LYS A 645 18.14 27.30 -33.67
N GLU A 646 17.98 28.20 -32.69
CA GLU A 646 17.88 29.65 -32.93
C GLU A 646 19.10 30.12 -33.76
N SER A 647 20.29 29.69 -33.33
CA SER A 647 21.59 29.95 -33.97
C SER A 647 21.77 29.47 -35.43
N ASP A 648 20.85 28.69 -35.99
CA ASP A 648 20.79 28.40 -37.43
C ASP A 648 19.51 28.97 -38.08
N PRO A 649 19.48 30.27 -38.42
CA PRO A 649 18.36 30.89 -39.12
C PRO A 649 18.24 30.46 -40.59
N SER A 650 19.17 29.62 -41.10
CA SER A 650 19.10 29.10 -42.49
C SER A 650 18.27 27.83 -42.63
N THR A 651 17.78 27.26 -41.52
CA THR A 651 16.96 26.04 -41.50
C THR A 651 15.49 26.40 -41.31
N GLU A 652 14.75 26.34 -42.42
CA GLU A 652 13.29 26.49 -42.49
C GLU A 652 12.64 25.15 -42.88
N LEU A 653 11.40 24.92 -42.42
CA LEU A 653 10.66 23.67 -42.70
C LEU A 653 10.42 23.43 -44.20
N THR A 654 10.30 24.50 -44.97
CA THR A 654 10.13 24.54 -46.43
C THR A 654 11.38 24.12 -47.20
N TYR A 655 12.58 24.24 -46.59
CA TYR A 655 13.87 24.05 -47.26
C TYR A 655 14.81 23.11 -46.49
N LEU A 656 14.31 21.90 -46.19
CA LEU A 656 15.09 20.85 -45.52
C LEU A 656 15.93 19.96 -46.47
N LYS A 657 15.99 20.27 -47.77
CA LYS A 657 16.77 19.47 -48.73
C LYS A 657 18.26 19.53 -48.39
N ASN A 658 18.93 18.37 -48.37
CA ASN A 658 20.33 18.20 -47.99
C ASN A 658 20.67 18.66 -46.55
N LYS A 659 19.68 18.97 -45.69
CA LYS A 659 19.92 19.21 -44.26
C LYS A 659 20.05 17.88 -43.50
N ASN A 660 20.53 17.96 -42.26
CA ASN A 660 20.65 16.83 -41.35
C ASN A 660 19.41 16.76 -40.43
N THR A 661 18.84 15.57 -40.22
CA THR A 661 17.55 15.43 -39.51
C THR A 661 17.55 14.38 -38.40
N CYS A 662 16.85 14.67 -37.31
CA CYS A 662 16.73 13.80 -36.15
C CYS A 662 15.27 13.35 -35.96
N HIS A 663 15.07 12.04 -35.85
CA HIS A 663 13.73 11.42 -35.79
C HIS A 663 13.67 10.46 -34.61
N GLY A 664 12.56 10.44 -33.87
CA GLY A 664 12.41 9.53 -32.71
C GLY A 664 12.38 8.03 -33.06
N GLY A 665 12.20 7.69 -34.33
CA GLY A 665 12.24 6.33 -34.86
C GLY A 665 11.41 6.19 -36.14
N ILE A 666 11.75 5.20 -36.96
CA ILE A 666 10.97 4.88 -38.16
C ILE A 666 9.53 4.56 -37.79
N ASN A 667 8.59 4.96 -38.65
CA ASN A 667 7.15 4.79 -38.47
C ASN A 667 6.56 5.41 -37.20
N THR A 668 7.28 6.21 -36.40
CA THR A 668 6.67 6.96 -35.27
C THR A 668 5.78 8.09 -35.76
N ALA A 669 4.72 8.42 -35.01
CA ALA A 669 3.75 9.43 -35.43
C ALA A 669 4.36 10.83 -35.59
N ALA A 670 4.99 11.34 -34.53
CA ALA A 670 5.64 12.65 -34.53
C ALA A 670 6.94 12.67 -35.33
N GLY A 671 7.77 11.63 -35.16
CA GLY A 671 9.12 11.59 -35.70
C GLY A 671 9.16 11.27 -37.20
N TRP A 672 8.16 10.59 -37.76
CA TRP A 672 8.23 10.07 -39.12
C TRP A 672 6.96 10.34 -39.95
N VAL A 673 5.78 9.98 -39.44
CA VAL A 673 4.54 10.02 -40.23
C VAL A 673 4.12 11.45 -40.57
N TYR A 674 4.01 12.34 -39.58
CA TYR A 674 3.57 13.72 -39.84
C TYR A 674 4.57 14.53 -40.69
N PRO A 675 5.88 14.53 -40.39
CA PRO A 675 6.87 15.24 -41.21
C PRO A 675 6.86 14.80 -42.69
N LEU A 676 6.89 13.48 -42.94
CA LEU A 676 6.91 12.99 -44.33
C LEU A 676 5.56 13.16 -45.02
N ALA A 677 4.43 12.99 -44.33
CA ALA A 677 3.12 13.29 -44.90
C ALA A 677 3.03 14.76 -45.34
N PHE A 678 3.52 15.69 -44.53
CA PHE A 678 3.56 17.11 -44.84
C PHE A 678 4.45 17.41 -46.06
N MET A 679 5.69 16.94 -46.07
CA MET A 679 6.64 17.22 -47.16
C MET A 679 6.26 16.54 -48.49
N ILE A 680 5.62 15.37 -48.44
CA ILE A 680 5.08 14.69 -49.63
C ILE A 680 3.81 15.41 -50.14
N SER A 681 2.90 15.83 -49.25
CA SER A 681 1.65 16.51 -49.64
C SER A 681 1.90 17.85 -50.33
N ASN A 682 2.91 18.59 -49.87
CA ASN A 682 3.33 19.86 -50.48
C ASN A 682 4.22 19.68 -51.73
N GLY A 683 4.53 18.43 -52.13
CA GLY A 683 5.29 18.13 -53.34
C GLY A 683 6.80 18.41 -53.26
N TRP A 684 7.34 18.70 -52.07
CA TRP A 684 8.78 18.95 -51.87
C TRP A 684 9.59 17.65 -51.94
N ILE A 685 8.99 16.55 -51.47
CA ILE A 685 9.54 15.19 -51.53
C ILE A 685 8.75 14.34 -52.53
N ARG A 686 9.44 13.54 -53.35
CA ARG A 686 8.81 12.59 -54.28
C ARG A 686 8.35 11.33 -53.51
N PRO A 687 7.09 10.87 -53.66
CA PRO A 687 6.55 9.79 -52.83
C PRO A 687 7.06 8.37 -53.14
N TYR A 688 7.72 8.16 -54.29
CA TYR A 688 8.27 6.86 -54.74
C TYR A 688 7.38 5.63 -54.48
N GLY A 689 6.07 5.73 -54.74
CA GLY A 689 5.11 4.64 -54.50
C GLY A 689 4.86 4.35 -53.02
N CYS A 690 4.74 5.40 -52.21
CA CYS A 690 4.70 5.36 -50.74
C CYS A 690 5.93 4.71 -50.08
N ASN A 691 7.09 4.70 -50.73
CA ASN A 691 8.34 4.31 -50.09
C ASN A 691 8.93 5.55 -49.38
N SER A 692 8.40 5.87 -48.18
CA SER A 692 8.78 7.09 -47.48
C SER A 692 10.24 7.09 -47.01
N ILE A 693 10.84 5.92 -46.74
CA ILE A 693 12.26 5.82 -46.36
C ILE A 693 13.16 6.16 -47.54
N ARG A 694 12.87 5.68 -48.74
CA ARG A 694 13.55 6.11 -49.97
C ARG A 694 13.37 7.61 -50.21
N ALA A 695 12.14 8.09 -50.03
CA ALA A 695 11.78 9.49 -50.22
C ALA A 695 12.56 10.43 -49.29
N ALA A 696 12.75 10.03 -48.03
CA ALA A 696 13.60 10.71 -47.06
C ALA A 696 15.08 10.61 -47.42
N ALA A 697 15.56 9.40 -47.75
CA ALA A 697 16.98 9.12 -48.01
C ALA A 697 17.55 9.81 -49.25
N GLU A 698 16.73 10.07 -50.28
CA GLU A 698 17.11 10.85 -51.46
C GLU A 698 16.97 12.39 -51.26
N TYR A 699 16.40 12.84 -50.14
CA TYR A 699 16.10 14.26 -49.88
C TYR A 699 16.95 14.87 -48.76
N PHE A 700 17.19 14.14 -47.67
CA PHE A 700 18.07 14.55 -46.58
C PHE A 700 19.52 14.11 -46.84
N SER A 701 20.48 14.81 -46.23
CA SER A 701 21.90 14.47 -46.35
C SER A 701 22.25 13.28 -45.45
N LYS A 702 22.09 13.46 -44.14
CA LYS A 702 22.29 12.47 -43.09
C LYS A 702 21.17 12.57 -42.07
N SER A 703 20.79 11.46 -41.47
CA SER A 703 19.77 11.43 -40.43
C SER A 703 20.13 10.47 -39.30
N CYS A 704 19.46 10.60 -38.15
CA CYS A 704 19.23 9.46 -37.27
C CYS A 704 17.75 9.10 -37.29
N VAL A 705 17.47 7.89 -37.78
CA VAL A 705 16.14 7.28 -37.88
C VAL A 705 16.21 5.87 -37.26
N PRO A 706 16.12 5.76 -35.92
CA PRO A 706 16.11 4.49 -35.21
C PRO A 706 15.17 3.46 -35.84
N GLY A 707 15.71 2.32 -36.28
CA GLY A 707 15.01 1.24 -36.98
C GLY A 707 15.07 1.25 -38.50
N ALA A 708 15.65 2.26 -39.16
CA ALA A 708 15.65 2.38 -40.64
C ALA A 708 16.36 1.24 -41.38
N ILE A 709 17.35 0.61 -40.74
CA ILE A 709 18.07 -0.57 -41.25
C ILE A 709 17.49 -1.91 -40.77
N SER A 710 16.43 -1.90 -39.93
CA SER A 710 15.77 -3.15 -39.50
C SER A 710 14.84 -3.68 -40.59
N THR A 711 15.00 -4.96 -40.90
CA THR A 711 14.16 -5.70 -41.85
C THR A 711 12.69 -5.84 -41.40
N GLU A 712 12.40 -5.58 -40.12
CA GLU A 712 11.03 -5.55 -39.58
C GLU A 712 10.26 -4.28 -39.97
N TYR A 713 10.98 -3.17 -40.18
CA TYR A 713 10.40 -1.85 -40.46
C TYR A 713 10.68 -1.37 -41.90
N ASN A 714 11.73 -1.90 -42.53
CA ASN A 714 12.10 -1.62 -43.92
C ASN A 714 12.36 -2.95 -44.65
N THR A 715 11.42 -3.34 -45.52
CA THR A 715 11.54 -4.53 -46.39
C THR A 715 12.24 -4.23 -47.73
N GLY A 716 12.70 -2.99 -47.94
CA GLY A 716 13.38 -2.54 -49.14
C GLY A 716 14.90 -2.56 -49.01
N VAL A 717 15.57 -1.72 -49.81
CA VAL A 717 17.02 -1.50 -49.70
C VAL A 717 17.27 -0.68 -48.41
N PRO A 718 18.26 -1.04 -47.57
CA PRO A 718 18.68 -0.20 -46.46
C PRO A 718 19.37 1.07 -46.98
N TYR A 719 19.09 2.20 -46.33
CA TYR A 719 19.69 3.49 -46.66
C TYR A 719 20.57 3.93 -45.48
N ASP A 720 21.88 3.69 -45.59
CA ASP A 720 22.83 3.91 -44.49
C ASP A 720 22.81 5.35 -43.98
N ASN A 721 22.61 6.33 -44.87
CA ASN A 721 22.51 7.75 -44.51
C ASN A 721 21.32 8.08 -43.60
N MET A 722 20.36 7.18 -43.41
CA MET A 722 19.28 7.32 -42.42
C MET A 722 19.70 6.96 -40.98
N CYS A 723 20.88 6.36 -40.80
CA CYS A 723 21.45 6.03 -39.50
C CYS A 723 22.79 6.76 -39.22
N ASP A 724 23.32 7.51 -40.18
CA ASP A 724 24.61 8.22 -40.14
C ASP A 724 24.84 9.11 -38.90
N LEU A 725 23.76 9.63 -38.29
CA LEU A 725 23.84 10.48 -37.09
C LEU A 725 23.52 9.75 -35.78
N CYS A 726 23.17 8.47 -35.82
CA CYS A 726 22.82 7.71 -34.60
C CYS A 726 24.07 7.39 -33.77
N HIS A 727 23.92 7.35 -32.44
CA HIS A 727 25.03 7.30 -31.49
C HIS A 727 25.31 5.88 -30.94
N GLY A 728 24.34 4.97 -31.03
CA GLY A 728 24.48 3.59 -30.58
C GLY A 728 25.63 2.85 -31.25
N ALA A 729 26.29 1.94 -30.52
CA ALA A 729 27.40 1.15 -31.03
C ALA A 729 27.04 -0.33 -31.22
N SER A 730 27.66 -0.99 -32.22
CA SER A 730 27.49 -2.42 -32.49
C SER A 730 26.00 -2.78 -32.65
N PHE A 731 25.49 -3.79 -31.93
CA PHE A 731 24.09 -4.22 -32.01
C PHE A 731 23.06 -3.14 -31.64
N ARG A 732 23.47 -2.05 -30.97
CA ARG A 732 22.62 -0.93 -30.57
C ARG A 732 22.47 0.15 -31.65
N TYR A 733 23.41 0.20 -32.60
CA TYR A 733 23.44 1.22 -33.64
C TYR A 733 22.12 1.25 -34.41
N CYS A 734 21.45 2.40 -34.38
CA CYS A 734 20.18 2.63 -35.07
C CYS A 734 19.07 1.64 -34.67
N ARG A 735 19.09 1.12 -33.43
CA ARG A 735 17.99 0.29 -32.89
C ARG A 735 16.77 1.14 -32.57
N ARG A 736 15.56 0.61 -32.84
CA ARG A 736 14.28 1.24 -32.49
C ARG A 736 13.86 0.90 -31.05
N ASP A 737 14.78 1.02 -30.11
CA ASP A 737 14.55 0.76 -28.69
C ASP A 737 15.51 1.62 -27.83
N ALA A 738 15.29 1.67 -26.52
CA ALA A 738 16.06 2.49 -25.59
C ALA A 738 17.54 2.05 -25.37
N SER A 739 18.09 1.18 -26.22
CA SER A 739 19.54 0.95 -26.30
C SER A 739 20.26 1.89 -27.28
N GLU A 740 19.53 2.57 -28.17
CA GLU A 740 20.02 3.69 -28.99
C GLU A 740 19.78 5.01 -28.24
N ASP A 741 20.84 5.79 -28.03
CA ASP A 741 20.81 7.05 -27.26
C ASP A 741 19.92 8.11 -27.93
N TYR A 742 19.76 8.05 -29.26
CA TYR A 742 18.95 8.98 -30.04
C TYR A 742 17.54 8.46 -30.37
N TYR A 743 17.09 7.40 -29.69
CA TYR A 743 15.72 6.88 -29.79
C TYR A 743 14.69 7.69 -28.96
N GLY A 744 13.44 7.71 -29.44
CA GLY A 744 12.32 8.40 -28.78
C GLY A 744 12.39 9.93 -28.92
N HIS A 745 11.49 10.64 -28.24
CA HIS A 745 11.43 12.10 -28.33
C HIS A 745 12.65 12.78 -27.68
N THR A 746 13.03 12.33 -26.48
CA THR A 746 14.25 12.82 -25.81
C THR A 746 15.50 12.57 -26.65
N GLY A 747 15.65 11.36 -27.23
CA GLY A 747 16.80 11.03 -28.06
C GLY A 747 16.86 11.82 -29.38
N ALA A 748 15.73 12.05 -30.04
CA ALA A 748 15.69 12.89 -31.25
C ALA A 748 16.04 14.35 -30.95
N PHE A 749 15.65 14.88 -29.79
CA PHE A 749 16.09 16.21 -29.35
C PHE A 749 17.59 16.21 -29.01
N ARG A 750 18.10 15.19 -28.32
CA ARG A 750 19.55 15.02 -28.05
C ARG A 750 20.38 14.99 -29.34
N CYS A 751 19.90 14.31 -30.39
CA CYS A 751 20.50 14.32 -31.73
C CYS A 751 20.59 15.73 -32.35
N LEU A 752 19.62 16.62 -32.08
CA LEU A 752 19.70 18.03 -32.46
C LEU A 752 20.77 18.77 -31.65
N VAL A 753 20.80 18.57 -30.32
CA VAL A 753 21.77 19.24 -29.44
C VAL A 753 23.22 18.88 -29.82
N GLU A 754 23.58 17.60 -29.72
CA GLU A 754 24.96 17.10 -29.84
C GLU A 754 25.24 16.28 -31.11
N GLY A 755 24.23 15.65 -31.72
CA GLY A 755 24.37 14.73 -32.85
C GLY A 755 24.56 15.38 -34.24
N GLY A 756 24.69 16.71 -34.32
CA GLY A 756 24.90 17.41 -35.60
C GLY A 756 23.67 17.47 -36.52
N GLY A 757 22.47 17.26 -35.98
CA GLY A 757 21.20 17.57 -36.67
C GLY A 757 20.98 19.08 -36.83
N HIS A 758 20.21 19.47 -37.85
CA HIS A 758 19.71 20.85 -38.02
C HIS A 758 18.24 20.98 -37.56
N VAL A 759 17.46 19.89 -37.65
CA VAL A 759 16.06 19.83 -37.22
C VAL A 759 15.76 18.50 -36.51
N ALA A 760 14.96 18.55 -35.44
CA ALA A 760 14.36 17.39 -34.79
C ALA A 760 12.84 17.40 -34.89
N PHE A 761 12.24 16.23 -35.15
CA PHE A 761 10.78 16.06 -35.19
C PHE A 761 10.29 15.35 -33.93
N VAL A 762 9.59 16.10 -33.06
CA VAL A 762 9.25 15.69 -31.69
C VAL A 762 7.84 16.18 -31.28
N LYS A 763 7.39 15.80 -30.07
CA LYS A 763 6.20 16.39 -29.44
C LYS A 763 6.54 17.80 -28.90
N HIS A 764 5.55 18.69 -28.89
CA HIS A 764 5.71 20.09 -28.44
C HIS A 764 6.31 20.28 -27.04
N THR A 765 6.12 19.32 -26.12
CA THR A 765 6.65 19.42 -24.75
C THR A 765 8.14 19.09 -24.65
N THR A 766 8.73 18.38 -25.61
CA THR A 766 10.07 17.78 -25.49
C THR A 766 11.18 18.78 -25.17
N VAL A 767 11.21 19.94 -25.83
CA VAL A 767 12.24 20.97 -25.53
C VAL A 767 12.12 21.36 -24.05
N THR A 768 10.92 21.78 -23.64
CA THR A 768 10.64 22.20 -22.26
C THR A 768 10.79 21.10 -21.20
N GLU A 769 10.86 19.82 -21.58
CA GLU A 769 11.14 18.68 -20.68
C GLU A 769 12.63 18.46 -20.44
N ASN A 770 13.49 18.91 -21.37
CA ASN A 770 14.92 18.60 -21.39
C ASN A 770 15.81 19.86 -21.22
N THR A 771 15.26 21.07 -21.19
CA THR A 771 15.99 22.34 -21.01
C THR A 771 15.72 22.99 -19.65
N GLY A 772 16.39 24.12 -19.36
CA GLY A 772 16.06 24.98 -18.21
C GLY A 772 16.28 24.30 -16.85
N GLY A 773 17.29 23.41 -16.77
CA GLY A 773 17.67 22.72 -15.54
C GLY A 773 16.71 21.61 -15.05
N LYS A 774 15.67 21.25 -15.82
CA LYS A 774 14.74 20.17 -15.45
C LYS A 774 15.35 18.78 -15.53
N LYS A 775 16.34 18.59 -16.40
CA LYS A 775 17.21 17.41 -16.47
C LYS A 775 18.63 17.78 -16.04
N ARG A 776 19.31 16.82 -15.43
CA ARG A 776 20.66 16.99 -14.82
C ARG A 776 21.76 16.36 -15.66
N GLU A 777 21.38 15.70 -16.75
CA GLU A 777 22.26 15.08 -17.71
C GLU A 777 23.18 16.13 -18.38
N TRP A 778 24.42 15.74 -18.64
CA TRP A 778 25.47 16.65 -19.10
C TRP A 778 25.13 17.32 -20.44
N TRP A 779 24.46 16.61 -21.35
CA TRP A 779 24.06 17.12 -22.66
C TRP A 779 22.91 18.14 -22.58
N THR A 780 22.12 18.12 -21.50
CA THR A 780 21.01 19.07 -21.27
C THR A 780 21.40 20.29 -20.45
N ARG A 781 22.37 20.16 -19.54
CA ARG A 781 22.55 21.05 -18.38
C ARG A 781 22.63 22.54 -18.72
N ASP A 782 23.32 22.87 -19.82
CA ASP A 782 23.67 24.23 -20.18
C ASP A 782 22.77 24.78 -21.32
N ASN A 783 21.58 24.18 -21.55
CA ASN A 783 20.60 24.59 -22.57
C ASN A 783 19.34 25.26 -21.97
N LEU A 784 18.90 26.34 -22.61
CA LEU A 784 17.67 27.07 -22.34
C LEU A 784 16.57 26.71 -23.36
N ASN A 785 15.34 27.20 -23.14
CA ASN A 785 14.28 27.07 -24.16
C ASN A 785 14.61 27.92 -25.39
N ASP A 786 15.14 29.11 -25.16
CA ASP A 786 15.28 30.19 -26.13
C ASP A 786 16.35 29.89 -27.18
N ASP A 787 17.28 28.96 -26.89
CA ASP A 787 18.27 28.42 -27.84
C ASP A 787 17.62 27.66 -29.04
N TYR A 788 16.30 27.42 -28.98
CA TYR A 788 15.54 26.60 -29.91
C TYR A 788 14.26 27.30 -30.39
N GLU A 789 13.93 27.11 -31.66
CA GLU A 789 12.72 27.64 -32.29
C GLU A 789 11.92 26.54 -32.98
N LEU A 790 10.61 26.75 -33.08
CA LEU A 790 9.70 25.92 -33.87
C LEU A 790 9.75 26.37 -35.35
N LEU A 791 9.80 25.41 -36.27
CA LEU A 791 9.77 25.66 -37.71
C LEU A 791 8.34 25.46 -38.23
N CYS A 792 7.73 26.50 -38.78
CA CYS A 792 6.28 26.56 -39.02
C CYS A 792 5.88 26.14 -40.44
N PRO A 793 4.66 25.60 -40.66
CA PRO A 793 4.17 25.15 -41.97
C PRO A 793 4.13 26.21 -43.09
N ASP A 794 4.02 27.48 -42.71
CA ASP A 794 4.01 28.67 -43.57
C ASP A 794 5.43 29.19 -43.92
N GLY A 795 6.46 28.57 -43.34
CA GLY A 795 7.87 28.93 -43.53
C GLY A 795 8.43 29.89 -42.48
N THR A 796 7.61 30.39 -41.52
CA THR A 796 8.14 31.22 -40.44
C THR A 796 8.80 30.37 -39.34
N ARG A 797 9.40 31.05 -38.37
CA ARG A 797 9.82 30.47 -37.08
C ARG A 797 8.96 31.04 -35.95
N ALA A 798 8.86 30.33 -34.84
CA ALA A 798 8.13 30.78 -33.65
C ALA A 798 8.76 30.25 -32.36
N GLU A 799 8.51 30.92 -31.23
CA GLU A 799 8.93 30.46 -29.90
C GLU A 799 8.34 29.08 -29.54
N ILE A 800 9.05 28.34 -28.68
CA ILE A 800 8.64 27.00 -28.21
C ILE A 800 7.23 26.98 -27.57
N ASN A 801 6.79 28.10 -27.00
CA ASN A 801 5.46 28.25 -26.39
C ASN A 801 4.31 28.41 -27.43
N GLU A 802 4.61 28.79 -28.68
CA GLU A 802 3.64 29.06 -29.75
C GLU A 802 3.22 27.80 -30.53
N TYR A 803 3.52 26.60 -30.01
CA TYR A 803 3.24 25.31 -30.62
C TYR A 803 1.79 25.10 -31.05
N THR A 804 0.83 25.81 -30.45
CA THR A 804 -0.60 25.76 -30.85
C THR A 804 -0.85 26.39 -32.22
N LYS A 805 -0.06 27.38 -32.61
CA LYS A 805 -0.06 28.00 -33.95
C LYS A 805 0.93 27.30 -34.88
N CYS A 806 2.13 27.00 -34.38
CA CYS A 806 3.25 26.46 -35.13
C CYS A 806 3.41 24.95 -34.87
N ASN A 807 2.67 24.11 -35.61
CA ASN A 807 2.76 22.65 -35.53
C ASN A 807 2.46 21.99 -36.89
N LEU A 808 2.91 20.74 -37.05
CA LEU A 808 2.62 19.88 -38.20
C LEU A 808 1.24 19.20 -38.08
N GLY A 809 0.64 19.22 -36.89
CA GLY A 809 -0.67 18.66 -36.59
C GLY A 809 -0.76 18.08 -35.18
N LYS A 810 -1.97 17.60 -34.84
CA LYS A 810 -2.28 17.01 -33.53
C LYS A 810 -2.46 15.50 -33.64
N VAL A 811 -1.94 14.76 -32.66
CA VAL A 811 -1.89 13.29 -32.62
C VAL A 811 -2.36 12.79 -31.25
N LYS A 812 -2.92 11.58 -31.20
CA LYS A 812 -3.20 10.89 -29.93
C LYS A 812 -1.91 10.57 -29.18
N ALA A 813 -1.97 10.60 -27.85
CA ALA A 813 -0.88 10.12 -27.00
C ALA A 813 -0.61 8.62 -27.19
N ASN A 814 0.45 8.11 -26.54
CA ASN A 814 0.72 6.67 -26.56
C ASN A 814 -0.39 5.92 -25.81
N ALA A 815 -0.66 4.68 -26.24
CA ALA A 815 -1.70 3.85 -25.65
C ALA A 815 -1.16 2.49 -25.19
N ILE A 816 -1.72 1.99 -24.08
CA ILE A 816 -1.59 0.59 -23.70
C ILE A 816 -2.55 -0.21 -24.57
N VAL A 817 -2.02 -1.17 -25.32
CA VAL A 817 -2.77 -2.07 -26.19
C VAL A 817 -2.82 -3.49 -25.65
N THR A 818 -3.86 -4.23 -26.02
CA THR A 818 -4.02 -5.65 -25.72
C THR A 818 -4.77 -6.35 -26.86
N ARG A 819 -5.06 -7.64 -26.72
CA ARG A 819 -5.69 -8.45 -27.77
C ARG A 819 -7.15 -8.04 -28.00
N GLY A 820 -7.50 -7.81 -29.26
CA GLY A 820 -8.88 -7.63 -29.73
C GLY A 820 -9.34 -8.80 -30.60
N GLY A 821 -10.38 -8.53 -31.41
CA GLY A 821 -10.95 -9.51 -32.33
C GLY A 821 -11.32 -10.83 -31.66
N TYR A 822 -10.88 -11.96 -32.25
CA TYR A 822 -11.17 -13.31 -31.75
C TYR A 822 -10.70 -13.59 -30.32
N GLY A 823 -9.71 -12.83 -29.81
CA GLY A 823 -9.18 -13.00 -28.47
C GLY A 823 -9.50 -11.83 -27.52
N TYR A 824 -10.49 -11.01 -27.87
CA TYR A 824 -11.04 -9.99 -26.97
C TYR A 824 -11.67 -10.65 -25.73
N ASN A 825 -11.28 -10.21 -24.54
CA ASN A 825 -11.89 -10.65 -23.28
C ASN A 825 -12.07 -9.44 -22.37
N GLU A 826 -13.33 -9.04 -22.14
CA GLU A 826 -13.66 -7.86 -21.36
C GLU A 826 -13.24 -7.97 -19.89
N THR A 827 -13.33 -9.16 -19.29
CA THR A 827 -12.86 -9.41 -17.92
C THR A 827 -11.35 -9.20 -17.79
N HIS A 828 -10.57 -9.62 -18.80
CA HIS A 828 -9.13 -9.35 -18.84
C HIS A 828 -8.84 -7.85 -18.97
N ILE A 829 -9.49 -7.18 -19.93
CA ILE A 829 -9.27 -5.75 -20.16
C ILE A 829 -9.63 -4.92 -18.93
N ASN A 830 -10.75 -5.21 -18.28
CA ASN A 830 -11.17 -4.48 -17.07
C ASN A 830 -10.22 -4.76 -15.89
N ALA A 831 -9.73 -6.00 -15.72
CA ALA A 831 -8.71 -6.30 -14.71
C ALA A 831 -7.38 -5.58 -14.98
N TYR A 832 -6.95 -5.48 -16.24
CA TYR A 832 -5.74 -4.72 -16.62
C TYR A 832 -5.94 -3.20 -16.44
N ILE A 833 -7.13 -2.67 -16.75
CA ILE A 833 -7.49 -1.27 -16.49
C ILE A 833 -7.34 -0.97 -15.01
N ASN A 834 -8.01 -1.74 -14.16
CA ASN A 834 -8.00 -1.52 -12.73
C ASN A 834 -6.56 -1.60 -12.18
N LEU A 835 -5.78 -2.60 -12.60
CA LEU A 835 -4.36 -2.71 -12.21
C LEU A 835 -3.56 -1.44 -12.52
N PHE A 836 -3.66 -0.89 -13.74
CA PHE A 836 -2.92 0.34 -14.09
C PHE A 836 -3.48 1.60 -13.40
N LEU A 837 -4.80 1.67 -13.14
CA LEU A 837 -5.41 2.79 -12.43
C LEU A 837 -5.02 2.80 -10.94
N TYR A 838 -5.05 1.65 -10.26
CA TYR A 838 -4.52 1.54 -8.89
C TYR A 838 -3.00 1.72 -8.87
N ALA A 839 -2.26 1.20 -9.85
CA ALA A 839 -0.81 1.42 -9.93
C ALA A 839 -0.45 2.92 -9.94
N GLN A 840 -1.17 3.75 -10.71
CA GLN A 840 -0.86 5.18 -10.77
C GLN A 840 -1.25 5.97 -9.50
N THR A 841 -2.24 5.55 -8.70
CA THR A 841 -2.54 6.26 -7.43
C THR A 841 -1.41 6.09 -6.41
N PHE A 842 -0.75 4.92 -6.38
CA PHE A 842 0.41 4.67 -5.51
C PHE A 842 1.74 5.16 -6.14
N TYR A 843 1.93 4.97 -7.45
CA TYR A 843 3.24 5.09 -8.11
C TYR A 843 3.29 6.08 -9.29
N GLY A 844 2.24 6.85 -9.54
CA GLY A 844 2.18 7.89 -10.58
C GLY A 844 2.94 9.19 -10.24
N ARG A 845 3.70 9.21 -9.15
CA ARG A 845 4.51 10.37 -8.72
C ARG A 845 5.61 10.65 -9.76
N LYS A 846 5.87 11.94 -10.02
CA LYS A 846 6.91 12.38 -10.98
C LYS A 846 8.31 12.42 -10.39
N PHE A 847 8.43 12.54 -9.07
CA PHE A 847 9.72 12.59 -8.39
C PHE A 847 10.10 11.21 -7.89
N ALA A 848 11.17 10.65 -8.49
CA ALA A 848 11.79 9.42 -8.00
C ALA A 848 12.54 9.73 -6.69
N ASP A 849 12.00 9.27 -5.57
CA ASP A 849 12.82 8.97 -4.38
C ASP A 849 13.55 7.66 -4.63
N GLU A 850 14.83 7.57 -4.21
CA GLU A 850 15.72 6.42 -4.45
C GLU A 850 15.16 5.12 -3.85
N PHE A 851 14.35 5.24 -2.80
CA PHE A 851 13.69 4.12 -2.11
C PHE A 851 12.31 3.77 -2.67
N SER A 852 11.78 4.52 -3.64
CA SER A 852 10.42 4.34 -4.16
C SER A 852 10.39 4.06 -5.67
N PHE A 853 9.43 3.24 -6.10
CA PHE A 853 9.17 3.03 -7.53
C PHE A 853 8.26 4.16 -8.08
N SER A 854 8.61 4.70 -9.24
CA SER A 854 7.80 5.71 -9.95
C SER A 854 7.53 5.23 -11.40
N MET A 855 6.26 5.29 -11.83
CA MET A 855 5.83 4.83 -13.15
C MET A 855 6.28 5.77 -14.27
N PHE A 856 6.04 7.07 -14.11
CA PHE A 856 6.27 8.11 -15.11
C PHE A 856 7.62 8.82 -14.93
N SER A 857 8.63 8.08 -14.49
CA SER A 857 10.00 8.56 -14.35
C SER A 857 10.99 7.48 -14.78
N SER A 858 12.11 7.88 -15.40
CA SER A 858 13.12 6.98 -15.94
C SER A 858 14.50 7.32 -15.36
N PRO A 859 15.31 6.33 -14.97
CA PRO A 859 16.63 6.58 -14.38
C PRO A 859 17.65 6.96 -15.47
N PRO A 860 18.45 8.02 -15.25
CA PRO A 860 19.54 8.37 -16.17
C PRO A 860 20.50 7.18 -16.42
N PRO A 861 21.05 7.04 -17.63
CA PRO A 861 20.95 7.96 -18.78
C PRO A 861 19.69 7.74 -19.66
N TYR A 862 18.76 6.87 -19.25
CA TYR A 862 17.58 6.54 -20.05
C TYR A 862 16.43 7.51 -19.82
N ALA A 863 15.61 7.71 -20.85
CA ALA A 863 14.36 8.47 -20.79
C ALA A 863 13.20 7.64 -21.36
N ASP A 864 11.98 8.00 -21.01
CA ASP A 864 10.73 7.50 -21.60
C ASP A 864 10.58 5.96 -21.59
N LEU A 865 11.10 5.27 -20.56
CA LEU A 865 11.05 3.80 -20.46
C LEU A 865 9.62 3.33 -20.13
N ILE A 866 9.02 2.49 -20.99
CA ILE A 866 7.62 1.99 -20.91
C ILE A 866 6.56 3.09 -21.08
N PHE A 867 6.66 4.15 -20.28
CA PHE A 867 5.82 5.34 -20.30
C PHE A 867 6.69 6.56 -20.53
N GLN A 868 6.14 7.60 -21.14
CA GLN A 868 6.81 8.89 -21.26
C GLN A 868 7.02 9.51 -19.87
N ASP A 869 8.17 10.14 -19.65
CA ASP A 869 8.45 10.83 -18.38
C ASP A 869 7.58 12.09 -18.20
N ALA A 870 6.94 12.53 -19.29
CA ALA A 870 5.97 13.61 -19.32
C ALA A 870 4.60 13.24 -18.71
N THR A 871 4.27 11.94 -18.65
CA THR A 871 2.94 11.44 -18.32
C THR A 871 2.48 11.95 -16.95
N THR A 872 1.31 12.60 -16.92
CA THR A 872 0.67 13.10 -15.71
C THR A 872 -0.29 12.07 -15.13
N GLN A 873 -1.01 11.37 -15.99
CA GLN A 873 -1.96 10.32 -15.63
C GLN A 873 -2.25 9.38 -16.81
N LEU A 874 -2.86 8.25 -16.50
CA LEU A 874 -3.44 7.29 -17.45
C LEU A 874 -4.97 7.48 -17.50
N LYS A 875 -5.52 7.69 -18.69
CA LYS A 875 -6.96 7.89 -18.96
C LYS A 875 -7.53 6.67 -19.66
N ILE A 876 -8.67 6.16 -19.18
CA ILE A 876 -9.36 4.99 -19.76
C ILE A 876 -9.87 5.35 -21.17
N ILE A 877 -9.73 4.45 -22.14
CA ILE A 877 -10.35 4.57 -23.46
C ILE A 877 -11.73 3.88 -23.43
N PRO A 878 -12.84 4.61 -23.64
CA PRO A 878 -14.18 4.04 -23.68
C PRO A 878 -14.33 2.93 -24.72
N PRO A 879 -15.13 1.87 -24.49
CA PRO A 879 -15.25 0.72 -25.40
C PRO A 879 -15.51 1.09 -26.87
N ASN A 880 -16.35 2.09 -27.12
CA ASN A 880 -16.69 2.60 -28.46
C ASN A 880 -15.56 3.40 -29.16
N LYS A 881 -14.41 3.60 -28.49
CA LYS A 881 -13.20 4.23 -29.07
C LYS A 881 -11.99 3.29 -29.04
N ARG A 882 -12.16 2.01 -28.68
CA ARG A 882 -11.05 1.02 -28.61
C ARG A 882 -10.66 0.44 -29.97
N HIS A 883 -11.42 0.68 -31.03
CA HIS A 883 -10.96 0.34 -32.38
C HIS A 883 -9.91 1.34 -32.86
N TYR A 884 -8.82 0.85 -33.47
CA TYR A 884 -7.64 1.68 -33.77
C TYR A 884 -7.94 2.90 -34.65
N SER A 885 -8.86 2.79 -35.63
CA SER A 885 -9.28 3.94 -36.47
C SER A 885 -9.98 5.03 -35.68
N ASP A 886 -10.75 4.64 -34.66
CA ASP A 886 -11.65 5.52 -33.93
C ASP A 886 -10.92 6.18 -32.76
N TYR A 887 -9.92 5.48 -32.22
CA TYR A 887 -8.90 6.07 -31.35
C TYR A 887 -8.10 7.13 -32.12
N LEU A 888 -7.44 6.75 -33.22
CA LEU A 888 -6.46 7.61 -33.92
C LEU A 888 -7.09 8.77 -34.70
N GLY A 889 -8.33 8.62 -35.18
CA GLY A 889 -9.05 9.64 -35.93
C GLY A 889 -8.64 9.77 -37.40
N SER A 890 -9.48 10.46 -38.18
CA SER A 890 -9.38 10.54 -39.65
C SER A 890 -8.09 11.17 -40.16
N ASP A 891 -7.53 12.14 -39.44
CA ASP A 891 -6.39 12.93 -39.91
C ASP A 891 -5.08 12.16 -39.78
N PHE A 892 -4.89 11.43 -38.68
CA PHE A 892 -3.81 10.46 -38.55
C PHE A 892 -3.89 9.39 -39.65
N MET A 893 -5.09 8.84 -39.87
CA MET A 893 -5.34 7.82 -40.90
C MET A 893 -5.05 8.34 -42.32
N ARG A 894 -5.27 9.65 -42.59
CA ARG A 894 -4.90 10.30 -43.85
C ARG A 894 -3.38 10.44 -43.97
N ALA A 895 -2.71 10.95 -42.95
CA ALA A 895 -1.25 11.12 -42.95
C ALA A 895 -0.52 9.77 -43.16
N ARG A 896 -0.97 8.71 -42.47
CA ARG A 896 -0.36 7.37 -42.59
C ARG A 896 -0.45 6.80 -44.02
N ARG A 897 -1.55 7.04 -44.76
CA ARG A 897 -1.72 6.61 -46.17
C ARG A 897 -0.79 7.31 -47.18
N ILE A 898 -0.30 8.51 -46.85
CA ILE A 898 0.61 9.27 -47.72
C ILE A 898 2.03 8.73 -47.57
N VAL A 899 2.36 8.26 -46.36
CA VAL A 899 3.68 7.72 -45.98
C VAL A 899 3.80 6.22 -46.25
N ASP A 900 2.70 5.47 -46.22
CA ASP A 900 2.69 4.01 -46.38
C ASP A 900 1.47 3.53 -47.18
N CYS A 901 1.72 2.89 -48.32
CA CYS A 901 0.71 2.38 -49.24
C CYS A 901 -0.10 1.21 -48.67
N HIS A 902 0.41 0.48 -47.65
CA HIS A 902 -0.36 -0.58 -47.00
C HIS A 902 -1.59 -0.02 -46.28
N ALA A 903 -1.60 1.26 -45.91
CA ALA A 903 -2.68 1.88 -45.15
C ALA A 903 -4.00 2.12 -45.92
N GLY A 904 -4.03 1.77 -47.22
CA GLY A 904 -5.24 1.68 -48.03
C GLY A 904 -5.76 0.26 -48.27
N SER A 905 -5.06 -0.79 -47.82
CA SER A 905 -5.27 -2.18 -48.27
C SER A 905 -6.26 -3.02 -47.44
N VAL A 906 -7.30 -2.41 -46.89
CA VAL A 906 -8.43 -3.14 -46.28
C VAL A 906 -9.55 -3.33 -47.31
N SER A 907 -9.93 -4.60 -47.56
CA SER A 907 -11.07 -5.04 -48.38
C SER A 907 -10.93 -5.03 -49.92
N ILE A 908 -9.88 -5.68 -50.45
CA ILE A 908 -9.97 -6.39 -51.74
C ILE A 908 -9.40 -7.82 -51.61
N LYS A 909 -10.09 -8.66 -50.83
CA LYS A 909 -9.84 -10.13 -50.77
C LYS A 909 -11.09 -10.98 -51.07
N VAL A 910 -12.10 -10.41 -51.73
CA VAL A 910 -13.39 -11.07 -52.02
C VAL A 910 -13.67 -11.23 -53.53
N THR A 911 -12.85 -10.66 -54.42
CA THR A 911 -13.14 -10.60 -55.87
C THR A 911 -12.40 -11.61 -56.77
N LEU A 912 -11.53 -12.46 -56.23
CA LEU A 912 -10.87 -13.54 -57.01
C LEU A 912 -11.61 -14.89 -56.96
N LEU A 913 -12.31 -15.19 -55.86
CA LEU A 913 -13.15 -16.40 -55.76
C LEU A 913 -14.51 -16.25 -56.45
N ALA A 914 -15.03 -15.02 -56.56
CA ALA A 914 -16.29 -14.72 -57.25
C ALA A 914 -16.17 -14.66 -58.79
N ALA A 915 -14.95 -14.57 -59.34
CA ALA A 915 -14.71 -14.53 -60.78
C ALA A 915 -14.76 -15.92 -61.44
N VAL A 916 -14.38 -16.98 -60.71
CA VAL A 916 -14.30 -18.35 -61.24
C VAL A 916 -15.68 -18.89 -61.69
N PRO A 917 -16.78 -18.74 -60.93
CA PRO A 917 -18.10 -19.21 -61.37
C PRO A 917 -18.62 -18.49 -62.62
N MET A 918 -18.33 -17.19 -62.76
CA MET A 918 -18.77 -16.37 -63.89
C MET A 918 -18.03 -16.74 -65.19
N ILE A 919 -16.74 -17.07 -65.11
CA ILE A 919 -15.97 -17.55 -66.27
C ILE A 919 -16.47 -18.93 -66.69
N VAL A 920 -16.78 -19.82 -65.74
CA VAL A 920 -17.33 -21.16 -66.06
C VAL A 920 -18.72 -21.08 -66.67
N LEU A 921 -19.59 -20.16 -66.22
CA LEU A 921 -20.90 -19.94 -66.85
C LEU A 921 -20.81 -19.42 -68.29
N ALA A 922 -19.82 -18.57 -68.58
CA ALA A 922 -19.57 -18.02 -69.92
C ALA A 922 -18.95 -19.01 -70.92
N PHE A 923 -18.55 -20.21 -70.46
CA PHE A 923 -18.12 -21.33 -71.32
C PHE A 923 -19.17 -22.44 -71.43
N LEU A 924 -20.33 -22.29 -70.78
CA LEU A 924 -21.45 -23.26 -70.78
C LEU A 924 -22.75 -22.69 -71.37
N LEU A 925 -22.71 -21.45 -71.87
CA LEU A 925 -23.73 -20.76 -72.67
C LEU A 925 -23.17 -20.44 -74.05
#